data_AF-A0AA48GUH2-F1
#
_entry.id   AF-A0AA48GUH2-F1
#
_cell.length_a   1.000
_cell.length_b   1.000
_cell.length_c   1.000
_cell.angle_alpha   90.00
_cell.angle_beta   90.00
_cell.angle_gamma   90.00
#
_symmetry.space_group_name_H-M   'P 1'
#
loop_
_entity.id
_entity.type
_entity.pdbx_description
1 polymer ?
#
loop_
_entity_poly.entity_id
_entity_poly.type
_entity_poly.pdbx_seq_one_letter_code
_entity_poly.pdbx_strand_id
1 'polypeptide(L)'
;MNRALIFLAFSTVQALAGPWDDFLQARGRATRGEPRWTLCVRPNLVATRDLVKDEAYQRLAVGGGWGLEVLNPAQAQDLKGALGADWALLGPAGDVAGKGRGIPTGERLLAALHARGARARWEEREAFLHEHPGQGDALLEDLALAMNLLRARLAALDAQGRIQVPLWHPVPGPAPADDRIALAGSGADALAGELYREAEDAFRRLTRAPGWHLEASAIVARLGSIQLGQSSGWRDLFAQVAEDLEPRVAADPRNGGLLRLWMTCLEGAGRLPETLSGRFTAPPGSVWPRAEDLTSLLEPYRRRRDFTAVARLLEDLTPAGPPEPLAPKGWEAYCDLRSALLANQAVNSASQGAWDQARAAMDEASAWGGSHAVRTAFLARGHLDTTADPGAWRRLLFARDEVRHRRPPMPEQPPPLRLALLGLPPWLLRWTALREAPELAAWSPSELRWEIPGPRAHAEARARHGWDARPRWALLRGEELLASGDALPAPQALAAELAAHGTPLLERLRRLLSAEPGHEGARRARFRLLLARMPERGLEPELAGDAAEALLELPFGPDAPWKPDPDLWGAAAQAVLPRLEERLRTWPRDAGLWKAWIAWSRFHPGCPSLLALAEDLPHWSPGADWRAALPYPVLRRVAAELRRQGAFPQMRAWFQAAWDRLDQRPARDLRPWERRWILERRAEEDTAVYQPLREALRALGLHAEQVDLERTFAAMMAR
;
A
#
# COMPACT_ATOMS: atom_id res chain seq x y z
N MET A 1 -16.05 -3.85 12.36
CA MET A 1 -14.59 -3.65 12.35
C MET A 1 -13.92 -3.89 10.98
N ASN A 2 -14.33 -4.85 10.14
CA ASN A 2 -13.70 -5.09 8.81
C ASN A 2 -14.13 -4.14 7.67
N ARG A 3 -15.28 -3.46 7.77
CA ARG A 3 -15.60 -2.35 6.85
C ARG A 3 -14.62 -1.18 7.03
N ALA A 4 -14.00 -1.03 8.19
CA ALA A 4 -13.03 0.03 8.44
C ALA A 4 -11.71 -0.18 7.68
N LEU A 5 -11.21 -1.41 7.52
CA LEU A 5 -9.90 -1.67 6.86
C LEU A 5 -9.92 -1.56 5.33
N ILE A 6 -11.03 -1.94 4.69
CA ILE A 6 -11.20 -1.78 3.24
C ILE A 6 -11.55 -0.32 2.88
N PHE A 7 -12.27 0.38 3.76
CA PHE A 7 -12.51 1.82 3.61
C PHE A 7 -11.28 2.66 4.01
N LEU A 8 -10.42 2.17 4.91
CA LEU A 8 -9.16 2.82 5.31
C LEU A 8 -8.14 2.95 4.17
N ALA A 9 -8.24 2.13 3.11
CA ALA A 9 -7.47 2.32 1.87
C ALA A 9 -8.18 3.26 0.88
N PHE A 10 -9.49 3.47 1.03
CA PHE A 10 -10.31 4.30 0.13
C PHE A 10 -10.46 5.75 0.63
N SER A 11 -10.33 5.98 1.95
CA SER A 11 -10.45 7.28 2.61
C SER A 11 -9.10 7.92 2.99
N THR A 12 -7.99 7.17 2.99
CA THR A 12 -6.64 7.75 3.13
C THR A 12 -6.28 8.71 2.00
N VAL A 13 -6.90 8.54 0.83
CA VAL A 13 -6.70 9.40 -0.35
C VAL A 13 -7.44 10.75 -0.21
N GLN A 14 -8.25 10.96 0.83
CA GLN A 14 -9.22 12.08 0.86
C GLN A 14 -8.88 13.28 1.75
N ALA A 15 -7.71 13.37 2.39
CA ALA A 15 -7.46 14.45 3.36
C ALA A 15 -6.30 15.40 3.04
N LEU A 16 -5.52 15.18 1.99
CA LEU A 16 -4.50 16.13 1.56
C LEU A 16 -4.84 16.55 0.13
N ALA A 17 -4.93 17.86 -0.10
CA ALA A 17 -4.85 18.42 -1.43
C ALA A 17 -3.44 18.12 -1.98
N GLY A 18 -3.17 18.51 -3.19
CA GLY A 18 -1.94 18.14 -3.89
C GLY A 18 -2.22 18.30 -5.35
N PRO A 19 -1.25 18.15 -6.22
CA PRO A 19 -1.08 19.22 -7.20
C PRO A 19 -2.29 19.43 -8.12
N TRP A 20 -2.99 18.37 -8.52
CA TRP A 20 -4.30 18.46 -9.18
C TRP A 20 -5.43 19.15 -8.37
N ASP A 21 -5.62 18.79 -7.10
CA ASP A 21 -6.54 19.50 -6.20
C ASP A 21 -6.06 20.94 -5.89
N ASP A 22 -4.76 21.19 -5.85
CA ASP A 22 -4.18 22.53 -5.67
C ASP A 22 -4.47 23.40 -6.89
N PHE A 23 -4.36 22.84 -8.11
CA PHE A 23 -4.79 23.47 -9.35
C PHE A 23 -6.29 23.81 -9.35
N LEU A 24 -7.14 22.94 -8.83
CA LEU A 24 -8.57 23.25 -8.71
C LEU A 24 -8.82 24.39 -7.72
N GLN A 25 -8.12 24.35 -6.58
CA GLN A 25 -8.22 25.34 -5.52
C GLN A 25 -7.71 26.72 -5.98
N ALA A 26 -6.65 26.74 -6.77
CA ALA A 26 -6.06 27.91 -7.43
C ALA A 26 -7.06 28.80 -8.14
N ARG A 27 -8.00 28.14 -8.81
CA ARG A 27 -8.99 28.80 -9.67
C ARG A 27 -10.25 29.17 -8.88
N GLY A 28 -10.17 29.17 -7.54
CA GLY A 28 -11.28 29.42 -6.63
C GLY A 28 -12.40 28.38 -6.76
N ARG A 29 -12.05 27.13 -7.05
CA ARG A 29 -13.05 26.06 -7.28
C ARG A 29 -13.14 25.12 -6.10
N ALA A 30 -14.38 24.64 -5.88
CA ALA A 30 -14.69 23.73 -4.79
C ALA A 30 -13.83 22.46 -4.87
N THR A 31 -13.00 22.27 -3.86
CA THR A 31 -12.34 21.00 -3.57
C THR A 31 -13.33 20.02 -2.92
N ARG A 32 -12.93 18.77 -2.67
CA ARG A 32 -13.81 17.78 -2.02
C ARG A 32 -14.21 18.25 -0.62
N GLY A 33 -15.39 18.87 -0.49
CA GLY A 33 -15.97 19.28 0.80
C GLY A 33 -16.35 20.77 0.91
N GLU A 34 -16.07 21.59 -0.12
CA GLU A 34 -16.48 23.00 -0.20
C GLU A 34 -17.88 23.17 -0.82
N PRO A 35 -18.55 24.34 -0.66
CA PRO A 35 -19.89 24.57 -1.19
C PRO A 35 -19.92 24.27 -2.68
N ARG A 36 -20.69 23.24 -3.02
CA ARG A 36 -20.80 22.72 -4.36
C ARG A 36 -21.88 23.48 -5.10
N TRP A 37 -21.76 23.57 -6.41
CA TRP A 37 -22.91 23.88 -7.25
C TRP A 37 -24.04 22.91 -6.91
N THR A 38 -25.25 23.36 -6.63
CA THR A 38 -26.34 22.46 -6.20
C THR A 38 -27.46 22.50 -7.22
N LEU A 39 -27.74 21.36 -7.84
CA LEU A 39 -28.93 21.21 -8.67
C LEU A 39 -30.10 20.83 -7.77
N CYS A 40 -31.02 21.77 -7.57
CA CYS A 40 -32.29 21.54 -6.91
C CYS A 40 -33.33 21.13 -7.94
N VAL A 41 -33.91 19.94 -7.76
CA VAL A 41 -34.89 19.36 -8.68
C VAL A 41 -36.09 18.81 -7.93
N ARG A 42 -37.26 18.89 -8.55
CA ARG A 42 -38.48 18.29 -8.02
C ARG A 42 -38.39 16.75 -8.06
N PRO A 43 -39.01 16.03 -7.11
CA PRO A 43 -38.91 14.55 -7.01
C PRO A 43 -39.31 13.81 -8.27
N ASN A 44 -40.32 14.31 -8.97
CA ASN A 44 -40.86 13.72 -10.18
C ASN A 44 -39.93 13.87 -11.40
N LEU A 45 -38.90 14.71 -11.33
CA LEU A 45 -37.92 14.91 -12.40
C LEU A 45 -36.71 13.99 -12.24
N VAL A 46 -36.30 13.69 -11.01
CA VAL A 46 -35.14 12.81 -10.72
C VAL A 46 -35.38 11.38 -11.21
N ALA A 47 -36.64 10.95 -11.24
CA ALA A 47 -37.06 9.63 -11.70
C ALA A 47 -37.22 9.52 -13.23
N THR A 48 -36.96 10.58 -14.01
CA THR A 48 -37.17 10.52 -15.46
C THR A 48 -36.02 9.81 -16.18
N ARG A 49 -36.37 8.78 -16.96
CA ARG A 49 -35.47 7.97 -17.82
C ARG A 49 -34.65 8.80 -18.82
N ASP A 50 -34.97 10.07 -19.03
CA ASP A 50 -34.33 10.94 -20.01
C ASP A 50 -33.08 11.66 -19.47
N LEU A 51 -33.00 11.98 -18.17
CA LEU A 51 -31.77 12.48 -17.53
C LEU A 51 -30.62 11.47 -17.64
N VAL A 52 -31.00 10.20 -17.65
CA VAL A 52 -30.11 9.06 -17.75
C VAL A 52 -29.49 8.93 -19.16
N LYS A 53 -29.99 9.63 -20.18
CA LYS A 53 -29.43 9.62 -21.55
C LYS A 53 -28.52 10.81 -21.85
N ASP A 54 -28.53 11.83 -21.00
CA ASP A 54 -27.77 13.06 -21.20
C ASP A 54 -26.32 12.88 -20.71
N GLU A 55 -25.37 12.75 -21.64
CA GLU A 55 -23.97 12.49 -21.31
C GLU A 55 -23.32 13.63 -20.51
N ALA A 56 -23.61 14.89 -20.87
CA ALA A 56 -23.10 16.04 -20.14
C ALA A 56 -23.61 16.04 -18.70
N TYR A 57 -24.88 15.69 -18.50
CA TYR A 57 -25.45 15.52 -17.17
C TYR A 57 -24.77 14.40 -16.38
N GLN A 58 -24.53 13.24 -17.00
CA GLN A 58 -23.82 12.12 -16.34
C GLN A 58 -22.38 12.49 -15.95
N ARG A 59 -21.62 13.13 -16.86
CA ARG A 59 -20.25 13.59 -16.62
C ARG A 59 -20.20 14.55 -15.45
N LEU A 60 -21.12 15.51 -15.42
CA LEU A 60 -21.27 16.38 -14.29
C LEU A 60 -21.56 15.51 -13.04
N ALA A 61 -22.62 14.68 -13.04
CA ALA A 61 -23.16 13.95 -11.88
C ALA A 61 -22.10 13.12 -11.17
N VAL A 62 -21.25 12.49 -11.98
CA VAL A 62 -20.19 11.59 -11.53
C VAL A 62 -18.91 12.33 -11.13
N GLY A 63 -18.63 13.49 -11.73
CA GLY A 63 -17.41 14.27 -11.52
C GLY A 63 -17.26 14.89 -10.13
N GLY A 64 -18.28 14.84 -9.27
CA GLY A 64 -18.14 15.20 -7.84
C GLY A 64 -17.96 16.70 -7.53
N GLY A 65 -18.15 17.60 -8.52
CA GLY A 65 -18.04 19.07 -8.35
C GLY A 65 -19.34 19.80 -8.02
N TRP A 66 -20.43 19.07 -7.82
CA TRP A 66 -21.79 19.60 -7.67
C TRP A 66 -22.65 18.60 -6.86
N GLY A 67 -23.64 19.11 -6.13
CA GLY A 67 -24.61 18.35 -5.35
C GLY A 67 -25.95 18.25 -6.08
N LEU A 68 -26.68 17.16 -5.82
CA LEU A 68 -28.06 16.99 -6.27
C LEU A 68 -28.96 17.04 -5.03
N GLU A 69 -29.88 17.98 -4.99
CA GLU A 69 -30.88 18.09 -3.94
C GLU A 69 -32.27 17.79 -4.50
N VAL A 70 -32.86 16.71 -4.02
CA VAL A 70 -34.25 16.34 -4.36
C VAL A 70 -35.17 17.04 -3.37
N LEU A 71 -35.85 18.08 -3.84
CA LEU A 71 -36.71 18.91 -3.01
C LEU A 71 -37.92 18.12 -2.52
N ASN A 72 -38.31 18.29 -1.26
CA ASN A 72 -39.60 17.75 -0.80
C ASN A 72 -40.79 18.47 -1.47
N PRO A 73 -42.03 17.94 -1.41
CA PRO A 73 -43.17 18.55 -2.10
C PRO A 73 -43.43 20.02 -1.74
N ALA A 74 -43.19 20.44 -0.49
CA ALA A 74 -43.35 21.82 -0.06
C ALA A 74 -42.27 22.73 -0.67
N GLN A 75 -40.99 22.34 -0.56
CA GLN A 75 -39.86 23.04 -1.18
C GLN A 75 -39.99 23.13 -2.70
N ALA A 76 -40.51 22.08 -3.33
CA ALA A 76 -40.80 22.05 -4.76
C ALA A 76 -41.90 23.06 -5.16
N GLN A 77 -42.91 23.22 -4.31
CA GLN A 77 -43.97 24.21 -4.48
C GLN A 77 -43.41 25.64 -4.30
N ASP A 78 -42.54 25.84 -3.30
CA ASP A 78 -41.86 27.10 -3.04
C ASP A 78 -40.95 27.51 -4.19
N LEU A 79 -40.16 26.57 -4.74
CA LEU A 79 -39.33 26.79 -5.93
C LEU A 79 -40.19 27.24 -7.12
N LYS A 80 -41.33 26.56 -7.33
CA LYS A 80 -42.25 26.87 -8.41
C LYS A 80 -42.92 28.24 -8.21
N GLY A 81 -43.32 28.57 -7.00
CA GLY A 81 -43.94 29.85 -6.65
C GLY A 81 -42.97 31.03 -6.73
N ALA A 82 -41.74 30.86 -6.21
CA ALA A 82 -40.74 31.91 -6.14
C ALA A 82 -40.00 32.13 -7.47
N LEU A 83 -39.67 31.06 -8.22
CA LEU A 83 -38.81 31.14 -9.40
C LEU A 83 -39.51 30.80 -10.71
N GLY A 84 -40.74 30.27 -10.68
CA GLY A 84 -41.48 29.84 -11.87
C GLY A 84 -40.85 28.65 -12.60
N ALA A 85 -40.04 27.86 -11.90
CA ALA A 85 -39.17 26.83 -12.44
C ALA A 85 -39.40 25.46 -11.78
N ASP A 86 -39.09 24.40 -12.53
CA ASP A 86 -39.13 23.02 -12.08
C ASP A 86 -37.76 22.54 -11.56
N TRP A 87 -36.69 23.27 -11.89
CA TRP A 87 -35.35 23.07 -11.37
C TRP A 87 -34.60 24.39 -11.27
N ALA A 88 -33.61 24.44 -10.38
CA ALA A 88 -32.67 25.53 -10.26
C ALA A 88 -31.26 24.98 -10.02
N LEU A 89 -30.28 25.52 -10.74
CA LEU A 89 -28.86 25.33 -10.45
C LEU A 89 -28.43 26.49 -9.56
N LEU A 90 -28.03 26.16 -8.35
CA LEU A 90 -27.51 27.10 -7.37
C LEU A 90 -25.99 27.12 -7.45
N GLY A 91 -25.42 28.32 -7.44
CA GLY A 91 -23.99 28.51 -7.24
C GLY A 91 -23.58 28.15 -5.80
N PRO A 92 -22.27 28.08 -5.52
CA PRO A 92 -21.74 27.86 -4.17
C PRO A 92 -22.26 28.84 -3.11
N ALA A 93 -22.62 30.06 -3.50
CA ALA A 93 -23.18 31.08 -2.61
C ALA A 93 -24.71 30.94 -2.40
N GLY A 94 -25.34 29.92 -2.98
CA GLY A 94 -26.79 29.71 -2.95
C GLY A 94 -27.56 30.57 -3.96
N ASP A 95 -26.88 31.34 -4.80
CA ASP A 95 -27.50 32.18 -5.82
C ASP A 95 -27.94 31.35 -7.03
N VAL A 96 -29.05 31.75 -7.67
CA VAL A 96 -29.59 31.01 -8.82
C VAL A 96 -28.76 31.32 -10.05
N ALA A 97 -27.97 30.36 -10.50
CA ALA A 97 -27.14 30.46 -11.69
C ALA A 97 -27.84 29.99 -12.97
N GLY A 98 -28.80 29.08 -12.84
CA GLY A 98 -29.66 28.63 -13.93
C GLY A 98 -31.00 28.16 -13.40
N LYS A 99 -32.05 28.27 -14.21
CA LYS A 99 -33.37 27.70 -13.89
C LYS A 99 -34.12 27.33 -15.16
N GLY A 100 -35.08 26.42 -15.04
CA GLY A 100 -35.89 26.03 -16.17
C GLY A 100 -37.15 25.27 -15.79
N ARG A 101 -38.06 25.14 -16.76
CA ARG A 101 -39.20 24.22 -16.71
C ARG A 101 -38.84 22.91 -17.39
N GLY A 102 -39.48 21.81 -16.96
CA GLY A 102 -39.20 20.47 -17.48
C GLY A 102 -37.89 19.86 -16.96
N ILE A 103 -37.29 18.95 -17.74
CA ILE A 103 -36.09 18.20 -17.36
C ILE A 103 -34.84 19.06 -17.60
N PRO A 104 -33.92 19.20 -16.62
CA PRO A 104 -32.64 19.89 -16.85
C PRO A 104 -31.74 19.05 -17.77
N THR A 105 -31.26 19.62 -18.86
CA THR A 105 -30.25 18.97 -19.72
C THR A 105 -28.85 19.39 -19.31
N GLY A 106 -27.87 18.50 -19.47
CA GLY A 106 -26.46 18.73 -19.22
C GLY A 106 -25.91 19.90 -20.03
N GLU A 107 -26.34 20.08 -21.28
CA GLU A 107 -25.99 21.25 -22.09
C GLU A 107 -26.45 22.56 -21.43
N ARG A 108 -27.69 22.61 -20.93
CA ARG A 108 -28.21 23.81 -20.25
C ARG A 108 -27.49 24.07 -18.93
N LEU A 109 -27.11 23.02 -18.22
CA LEU A 109 -26.36 23.12 -16.97
C LEU A 109 -24.93 23.59 -17.23
N LEU A 110 -24.26 23.05 -18.26
CA LEU A 110 -22.95 23.51 -18.71
C LEU A 110 -23.00 24.97 -19.18
N ALA A 111 -23.98 25.34 -20.00
CA ALA A 111 -24.16 26.71 -20.43
C ALA A 111 -24.37 27.67 -19.24
N ALA A 112 -25.14 27.27 -18.23
CA ALA A 112 -25.31 28.04 -17.00
C ALA A 112 -24.01 28.16 -16.18
N LEU A 113 -23.21 27.09 -16.12
CA LEU A 113 -21.88 27.11 -15.49
C LEU A 113 -20.92 28.05 -16.23
N HIS A 114 -20.79 27.88 -17.55
CA HIS A 114 -19.92 28.66 -18.41
C HIS A 114 -20.32 30.14 -18.42
N ALA A 115 -21.62 30.46 -18.41
CA ALA A 115 -22.12 31.83 -18.31
C ALA A 115 -21.72 32.52 -17.00
N ARG A 116 -21.42 31.76 -15.95
CA ARG A 116 -20.85 32.24 -14.68
C ARG A 116 -19.33 32.12 -14.63
N GLY A 117 -18.69 31.89 -15.77
CA GLY A 117 -17.25 31.68 -15.89
C GLY A 117 -16.75 30.43 -15.17
N ALA A 118 -17.62 29.48 -14.83
CA ALA A 118 -17.25 28.22 -14.21
C ALA A 118 -17.08 27.12 -15.26
N ARG A 119 -16.14 26.19 -15.04
CA ARG A 119 -15.96 24.98 -15.86
C ARG A 119 -16.28 23.75 -15.04
N ALA A 120 -16.68 22.68 -15.72
CA ALA A 120 -16.85 21.39 -15.07
C ALA A 120 -15.49 20.81 -14.65
N ARG A 121 -15.45 20.05 -13.55
CA ARG A 121 -14.20 19.47 -13.01
C ARG A 121 -13.45 18.60 -14.03
N TRP A 122 -14.16 17.93 -14.92
CA TRP A 122 -13.54 17.11 -15.96
C TRP A 122 -12.90 17.96 -17.07
N GLU A 123 -13.49 19.10 -17.44
CA GLU A 123 -12.91 20.05 -18.42
C GLU A 123 -11.60 20.65 -17.88
N GLU A 124 -11.60 20.98 -16.58
CA GLU A 124 -10.40 21.43 -15.87
C GLU A 124 -9.33 20.34 -15.85
N ARG A 125 -9.72 19.07 -15.66
CA ARG A 125 -8.78 17.95 -15.62
C ARG A 125 -8.16 17.68 -16.98
N GLU A 126 -8.96 17.74 -18.04
CA GLU A 126 -8.46 17.56 -19.41
C GLU A 126 -7.49 18.68 -19.80
N ALA A 127 -7.81 19.94 -19.47
CA ALA A 127 -6.88 21.05 -19.65
C ALA A 127 -5.59 20.85 -18.86
N PHE A 128 -5.72 20.42 -17.60
CA PHE A 128 -4.58 20.15 -16.73
C PHE A 128 -3.69 19.01 -17.26
N LEU A 129 -4.29 17.88 -17.68
CA LEU A 129 -3.56 16.75 -18.26
C LEU A 129 -2.97 17.06 -19.65
N HIS A 130 -3.50 18.06 -20.36
CA HIS A 130 -2.88 18.54 -21.59
C HIS A 130 -1.54 19.24 -21.31
N GLU A 131 -1.47 20.05 -20.25
CA GLU A 131 -0.26 20.74 -19.81
C GLU A 131 0.69 19.80 -19.05
N HIS A 132 0.15 18.81 -18.34
CA HIS A 132 0.89 17.89 -17.48
C HIS A 132 0.48 16.43 -17.73
N PRO A 133 0.83 15.85 -18.89
CA PRO A 133 0.33 14.54 -19.32
C PRO A 133 0.78 13.37 -18.44
N GLY A 134 1.88 13.55 -17.69
CA GLY A 134 2.41 12.53 -16.79
C GLY A 134 1.87 12.58 -15.37
N GLN A 135 0.90 13.43 -15.03
CA GLN A 135 0.56 13.66 -13.62
C GLN A 135 -0.28 12.54 -13.01
N GLY A 136 0.26 11.86 -11.99
CA GLY A 136 -0.32 10.65 -11.43
C GLY A 136 -1.71 10.81 -10.81
N ASP A 137 -1.92 11.82 -9.98
CA ASP A 137 -3.20 12.06 -9.27
C ASP A 137 -4.36 12.37 -10.24
N ALA A 138 -4.10 13.18 -11.25
CA ALA A 138 -5.04 13.57 -12.29
C ALA A 138 -5.34 12.39 -13.21
N LEU A 139 -4.35 11.57 -13.57
CA LEU A 139 -4.58 10.32 -14.31
C LEU A 139 -5.40 9.30 -13.49
N LEU A 140 -5.18 9.21 -12.17
CA LEU A 140 -6.01 8.39 -11.29
C LEU A 140 -7.44 8.92 -11.18
N GLU A 141 -7.63 10.24 -11.12
CA GLU A 141 -8.97 10.84 -11.16
C GLU A 141 -9.64 10.64 -12.50
N ASP A 142 -8.88 10.72 -13.60
CA ASP A 142 -9.38 10.47 -14.94
C ASP A 142 -9.91 9.04 -15.09
N LEU A 143 -9.12 8.06 -14.65
CA LEU A 143 -9.58 6.67 -14.56
C LEU A 143 -10.82 6.55 -13.66
N ALA A 144 -10.84 7.20 -12.51
CA ALA A 144 -11.98 7.15 -11.60
C ALA A 144 -13.26 7.74 -12.23
N LEU A 145 -13.16 8.87 -12.94
CA LEU A 145 -14.29 9.46 -13.65
C LEU A 145 -14.78 8.52 -14.73
N ALA A 146 -13.88 8.06 -15.60
CA ALA A 146 -14.24 7.19 -16.72
C ALA A 146 -14.90 5.88 -16.24
N MET A 147 -14.38 5.29 -15.17
CA MET A 147 -14.97 4.10 -14.54
C MET A 147 -16.36 4.37 -13.95
N ASN A 148 -16.55 5.50 -13.28
CA ASN A 148 -17.86 5.83 -12.72
C ASN A 148 -18.88 6.23 -13.80
N LEU A 149 -18.44 6.87 -14.90
CA LEU A 149 -19.27 7.15 -16.07
C LEU A 149 -19.73 5.85 -16.71
N LEU A 150 -18.80 4.91 -16.90
CA LEU A 150 -19.12 3.57 -17.36
C LEU A 150 -20.17 2.89 -16.46
N ARG A 151 -20.03 2.95 -15.13
CA ARG A 151 -21.05 2.43 -14.19
C ARG A 151 -22.41 3.10 -14.39
N ALA A 152 -22.44 4.43 -14.53
CA ALA A 152 -23.68 5.18 -14.76
C ALA A 152 -24.35 4.79 -16.08
N ARG A 153 -23.56 4.66 -17.17
CA ARG A 153 -24.04 4.22 -18.48
C ARG A 153 -24.54 2.77 -18.46
N LEU A 154 -23.91 1.88 -17.71
CA LEU A 154 -24.38 0.51 -17.54
C LEU A 154 -25.69 0.46 -16.73
N ALA A 155 -25.77 1.15 -15.59
CA ALA A 155 -27.00 1.24 -14.80
C ALA A 155 -28.16 1.85 -15.60
N ALA A 156 -27.86 2.82 -16.46
CA ALA A 156 -28.81 3.44 -17.39
C ALA A 156 -29.44 2.44 -18.35
N LEU A 157 -28.60 1.61 -18.99
CA LEU A 157 -29.04 0.61 -19.95
C LEU A 157 -29.81 -0.54 -19.27
N ASP A 158 -29.42 -0.90 -18.05
CA ASP A 158 -30.11 -1.88 -17.21
C ASP A 158 -31.53 -1.42 -16.86
N ALA A 159 -31.69 -0.17 -16.40
CA ALA A 159 -33.00 0.42 -16.11
C ALA A 159 -33.91 0.55 -17.36
N GLN A 160 -33.33 0.51 -18.56
CA GLN A 160 -34.04 0.48 -19.83
C GLN A 160 -34.40 -0.96 -20.27
N GLY A 161 -33.95 -1.99 -19.55
CA GLY A 161 -34.09 -3.39 -19.93
C GLY A 161 -33.30 -3.77 -21.19
N ARG A 162 -32.33 -2.94 -21.60
CA ARG A 162 -31.49 -3.18 -22.80
C ARG A 162 -30.34 -4.12 -22.51
N ILE A 163 -29.94 -4.17 -21.26
CA ILE A 163 -29.00 -5.13 -20.71
C ILE A 163 -29.57 -5.64 -19.40
N GLN A 164 -29.15 -6.83 -18.99
CA GLN A 164 -29.22 -7.23 -17.59
C GLN A 164 -27.83 -7.02 -17.01
N VAL A 165 -27.70 -6.03 -16.13
CA VAL A 165 -26.52 -5.88 -15.28
C VAL A 165 -26.87 -6.55 -13.95
N PRO A 166 -26.08 -7.51 -13.48
CA PRO A 166 -26.23 -8.00 -12.12
C PRO A 166 -25.99 -6.82 -11.19
N LEU A 167 -27.06 -6.42 -10.49
CA LEU A 167 -27.07 -5.23 -9.65
C LEU A 167 -25.89 -5.25 -8.67
N TRP A 168 -25.22 -4.12 -8.65
CA TRP A 168 -24.14 -3.75 -7.74
C TRP A 168 -24.51 -4.08 -6.29
N HIS A 169 -23.78 -5.03 -5.67
CA HIS A 169 -23.78 -5.18 -4.21
C HIS A 169 -22.58 -4.42 -3.62
N PRO A 170 -22.77 -3.48 -2.69
CA PRO A 170 -21.68 -2.82 -1.96
C PRO A 170 -20.99 -3.74 -0.92
N VAL A 171 -21.17 -5.05 -1.06
CA VAL A 171 -20.58 -6.11 -0.24
C VAL A 171 -19.62 -6.87 -1.17
N PRO A 172 -18.36 -7.13 -0.77
CA PRO A 172 -17.54 -8.09 -1.48
C PRO A 172 -18.25 -9.45 -1.40
N GLY A 173 -18.84 -9.85 -2.51
CA GLY A 173 -19.54 -11.11 -2.69
C GLY A 173 -19.35 -11.54 -4.16
N PRO A 174 -19.46 -12.85 -4.44
CA PRO A 174 -19.22 -13.36 -5.77
C PRO A 174 -20.43 -13.04 -6.65
N ALA A 175 -20.22 -12.38 -7.78
CA ALA A 175 -21.21 -12.38 -8.85
C ALA A 175 -21.35 -13.83 -9.37
N PRO A 176 -22.56 -14.36 -9.57
CA PRO A 176 -22.80 -15.63 -10.27
C PRO A 176 -21.97 -15.76 -11.57
N ALA A 177 -21.56 -16.97 -11.93
CA ALA A 177 -20.78 -17.22 -13.15
C ALA A 177 -21.59 -17.01 -14.46
N ASP A 178 -22.92 -16.99 -14.37
CA ASP A 178 -23.85 -16.80 -15.50
C ASP A 178 -24.21 -15.33 -15.75
N ASP A 179 -23.66 -14.43 -14.94
CA ASP A 179 -23.93 -13.00 -14.96
C ASP A 179 -23.11 -12.27 -16.03
N ARG A 180 -23.19 -12.73 -17.28
CA ARG A 180 -22.75 -11.92 -18.42
C ARG A 180 -23.70 -10.73 -18.51
N ILE A 181 -23.17 -9.57 -18.93
CA ILE A 181 -24.05 -8.55 -19.52
C ILE A 181 -24.66 -9.21 -20.76
N ALA A 182 -25.85 -9.79 -20.62
CA ALA A 182 -26.64 -10.29 -21.73
C ALA A 182 -27.18 -9.05 -22.46
N LEU A 183 -26.34 -8.46 -23.32
CA LEU A 183 -26.79 -7.48 -24.29
C LEU A 183 -27.73 -8.21 -25.25
N ALA A 184 -29.01 -7.87 -25.20
CA ALA A 184 -30.01 -8.45 -26.10
C ALA A 184 -29.78 -7.92 -27.53
N GLY A 185 -29.29 -8.77 -28.44
CA GLY A 185 -29.32 -8.54 -29.89
C GLY A 185 -27.95 -8.38 -30.59
N SER A 186 -27.97 -8.51 -31.92
CA SER A 186 -26.83 -8.27 -32.82
C SER A 186 -26.49 -6.79 -32.87
N GLY A 187 -25.46 -6.37 -32.11
CA GLY A 187 -25.06 -4.97 -31.91
C GLY A 187 -24.45 -4.71 -30.52
N ALA A 188 -24.58 -5.69 -29.63
CA ALA A 188 -23.98 -5.75 -28.29
C ALA A 188 -22.50 -5.33 -28.22
N ASP A 189 -21.65 -5.93 -29.05
CA ASP A 189 -20.20 -5.75 -28.97
C ASP A 189 -19.74 -4.35 -29.42
N ALA A 190 -20.42 -3.77 -30.42
CA ALA A 190 -20.15 -2.41 -30.87
C ALA A 190 -20.53 -1.38 -29.80
N LEU A 191 -21.71 -1.55 -29.19
CA LEU A 191 -22.17 -0.71 -28.09
C LEU A 191 -21.28 -0.87 -26.85
N ALA A 192 -20.86 -2.09 -26.51
CA ALA A 192 -19.90 -2.34 -25.44
C ALA A 192 -18.56 -1.64 -25.74
N GLY A 193 -18.00 -1.83 -26.94
CA GLY A 193 -16.74 -1.20 -27.34
C GLY A 193 -16.77 0.31 -27.21
N GLU A 194 -17.88 0.97 -27.57
CA GLU A 194 -18.05 2.42 -27.37
C GLU A 194 -18.18 2.82 -25.89
N LEU A 195 -18.94 2.06 -25.09
CA LEU A 195 -19.13 2.33 -23.66
C LEU A 195 -17.82 2.24 -22.87
N TYR A 196 -16.98 1.26 -23.20
CA TYR A 196 -15.75 0.93 -22.49
C TYR A 196 -14.54 1.77 -22.93
N ARG A 197 -14.58 2.39 -24.13
CA ARG A 197 -13.43 3.08 -24.76
C ARG A 197 -12.81 4.16 -23.88
N GLU A 198 -13.64 5.01 -23.28
CA GLU A 198 -13.17 6.12 -22.44
C GLU A 198 -12.41 5.62 -21.20
N ALA A 199 -12.91 4.56 -20.56
CA ALA A 199 -12.24 3.96 -19.42
C ALA A 199 -10.96 3.20 -19.84
N GLU A 200 -10.99 2.56 -21.01
CA GLU A 200 -9.81 1.90 -21.59
C GLU A 200 -8.70 2.90 -21.88
N ASP A 201 -9.03 4.04 -22.50
CA ASP A 201 -8.07 5.10 -22.81
C ASP A 201 -7.52 5.76 -21.55
N ALA A 202 -8.36 6.01 -20.55
CA ALA A 202 -7.91 6.52 -19.25
C ALA A 202 -6.93 5.56 -18.57
N PHE A 203 -7.23 4.25 -18.58
CA PHE A 203 -6.33 3.25 -18.01
C PHE A 203 -5.03 3.12 -18.80
N ARG A 204 -5.09 3.16 -20.13
CA ARG A 204 -3.92 3.15 -21.02
C ARG A 204 -3.04 4.39 -20.84
N ARG A 205 -3.62 5.57 -20.60
CA ARG A 205 -2.85 6.79 -20.26
C ARG A 205 -2.14 6.62 -18.93
N LEU A 206 -2.86 6.13 -17.91
CA LEU A 206 -2.30 5.90 -16.58
C LEU A 206 -1.11 4.93 -16.61
N THR A 207 -1.22 3.80 -17.31
CA THR A 207 -0.16 2.78 -17.35
C THR A 207 1.09 3.20 -18.13
N ARG A 208 1.04 4.33 -18.85
CA ARG A 208 2.21 4.96 -19.48
C ARG A 208 2.96 5.91 -18.54
N ALA A 209 2.38 6.31 -17.41
CA ALA A 209 3.03 7.21 -16.47
C ALA A 209 4.18 6.49 -15.73
N PRO A 210 5.33 7.15 -15.52
CA PRO A 210 6.41 6.59 -14.70
C PRO A 210 5.91 6.22 -13.30
N GLY A 211 6.21 5.01 -12.83
CA GLY A 211 5.81 4.59 -11.48
C GLY A 211 4.30 4.43 -11.26
N TRP A 212 3.48 4.31 -12.32
CA TRP A 212 2.02 4.11 -12.21
C TRP A 212 1.58 3.00 -11.24
N HIS A 213 2.40 1.96 -11.11
CA HIS A 213 2.17 0.81 -10.25
C HIS A 213 2.39 1.09 -8.75
N LEU A 214 2.98 2.24 -8.38
CA LEU A 214 3.10 2.67 -6.97
C LEU A 214 1.72 2.80 -6.31
N GLU A 215 0.72 3.18 -7.11
CA GLU A 215 -0.68 3.31 -6.70
C GLU A 215 -1.54 2.09 -7.05
N ALA A 216 -0.93 0.90 -7.18
CA ALA A 216 -1.63 -0.33 -7.57
C ALA A 216 -2.88 -0.63 -6.71
N SER A 217 -2.84 -0.33 -5.41
CA SER A 217 -4.02 -0.49 -4.55
C SER A 217 -5.16 0.48 -4.91
N ALA A 218 -4.84 1.74 -5.22
CA ALA A 218 -5.83 2.71 -5.66
C ALA A 218 -6.41 2.31 -7.03
N ILE A 219 -5.56 1.84 -7.95
CA ILE A 219 -5.96 1.36 -9.28
C ILE A 219 -6.94 0.18 -9.16
N VAL A 220 -6.59 -0.86 -8.39
CA VAL A 220 -7.47 -2.01 -8.12
C VAL A 220 -8.83 -1.53 -7.59
N ALA A 221 -8.82 -0.57 -6.67
CA ALA A 221 -10.03 -0.02 -6.09
C ALA A 221 -10.90 0.73 -7.12
N ARG A 222 -10.30 1.34 -8.16
CA ARG A 222 -11.02 1.98 -9.28
C ARG A 222 -11.53 0.98 -10.30
N LEU A 223 -10.71 -0.01 -10.68
CA LEU A 223 -11.07 -1.08 -11.61
C LEU A 223 -12.18 -1.99 -11.07
N GLY A 224 -12.32 -2.05 -9.73
CA GLY A 224 -13.26 -2.94 -9.06
C GLY A 224 -14.69 -2.92 -9.60
N SER A 225 -15.31 -4.11 -9.57
CA SER A 225 -16.75 -4.42 -9.75
C SER A 225 -17.38 -4.27 -11.13
N ILE A 226 -16.62 -3.98 -12.21
CA ILE A 226 -17.16 -4.03 -13.58
C ILE A 226 -16.51 -5.21 -14.30
N GLN A 227 -17.30 -6.01 -15.02
CA GLN A 227 -16.79 -7.07 -15.89
C GLN A 227 -16.12 -6.47 -17.14
N LEU A 228 -14.99 -5.81 -16.94
CA LEU A 228 -14.22 -5.14 -17.99
C LEU A 228 -13.68 -6.14 -19.04
N GLY A 229 -13.45 -7.40 -18.65
CA GLY A 229 -12.96 -8.47 -19.53
C GLY A 229 -13.91 -8.94 -20.63
N GLN A 230 -15.11 -8.36 -20.77
CA GLN A 230 -16.03 -8.68 -21.87
C GLN A 230 -15.60 -8.01 -23.19
N SER A 231 -14.99 -6.83 -23.14
CA SER A 231 -14.44 -6.14 -24.31
C SER A 231 -13.09 -6.76 -24.74
N SER A 232 -12.88 -6.94 -26.04
CA SER A 232 -11.57 -7.38 -26.58
C SER A 232 -10.47 -6.37 -26.26
N GLY A 233 -10.74 -5.06 -26.38
CA GLY A 233 -9.76 -4.01 -26.07
C GLY A 233 -9.29 -4.03 -24.61
N TRP A 234 -10.20 -4.27 -23.66
CA TRP A 234 -9.85 -4.45 -22.25
C TRP A 234 -9.12 -5.76 -21.99
N ARG A 235 -9.49 -6.87 -22.66
CA ARG A 235 -8.76 -8.14 -22.54
C ARG A 235 -7.31 -7.98 -22.98
N ASP A 236 -7.08 -7.31 -24.10
CA ASP A 236 -5.74 -7.06 -24.64
C ASP A 236 -4.95 -6.09 -23.75
N LEU A 237 -5.59 -5.01 -23.29
CA LEU A 237 -4.96 -4.06 -22.37
C LEU A 237 -4.61 -4.73 -21.02
N PHE A 238 -5.50 -5.55 -20.47
CA PHE A 238 -5.21 -6.30 -19.26
C PHE A 238 -4.13 -7.35 -19.46
N ALA A 239 -4.08 -8.02 -20.62
CA ALA A 239 -2.99 -8.92 -20.95
C ALA A 239 -1.65 -8.17 -20.97
N GLN A 240 -1.59 -7.03 -21.67
CA GLN A 240 -0.41 -6.19 -21.74
C GLN A 240 0.04 -5.70 -20.35
N VAL A 241 -0.92 -5.23 -19.52
CA VAL A 241 -0.63 -4.76 -18.17
C VAL A 241 -0.20 -5.90 -17.26
N ALA A 242 -0.79 -7.09 -17.39
CA ALA A 242 -0.36 -8.27 -16.63
C ALA A 242 1.07 -8.68 -17.01
N GLU A 243 1.42 -8.64 -18.30
CA GLU A 243 2.78 -8.90 -18.80
C GLU A 243 3.79 -7.86 -18.28
N ASP A 244 3.42 -6.57 -18.21
CA ASP A 244 4.25 -5.53 -17.58
C ASP A 244 4.38 -5.74 -16.07
N LEU A 245 3.32 -6.14 -15.38
CA LEU A 245 3.33 -6.33 -13.92
C LEU A 245 4.05 -7.60 -13.47
N GLU A 246 4.04 -8.68 -14.25
CA GLU A 246 4.62 -9.96 -13.86
C GLU A 246 6.08 -9.86 -13.37
N PRO A 247 7.02 -9.20 -14.08
CA PRO A 247 8.39 -9.03 -13.58
C PRO A 247 8.47 -8.18 -12.30
N ARG A 248 7.53 -7.25 -12.09
CA ARG A 248 7.48 -6.41 -10.87
C ARG A 248 6.91 -7.18 -9.68
N VAL A 249 5.92 -8.04 -9.90
CA VAL A 249 5.42 -8.97 -8.90
C VAL A 249 6.48 -10.02 -8.57
N ALA A 250 7.22 -10.53 -9.56
CA ALA A 250 8.35 -11.42 -9.31
C ALA A 250 9.48 -10.73 -8.53
N ALA A 251 9.72 -9.44 -8.79
CA ALA A 251 10.72 -8.66 -8.06
C ALA A 251 10.37 -8.48 -6.57
N ASP A 252 9.11 -8.19 -6.23
CA ASP A 252 8.63 -8.12 -4.84
C ASP A 252 7.27 -8.78 -4.68
N PRO A 253 7.21 -10.12 -4.57
CA PRO A 253 5.94 -10.84 -4.55
C PRO A 253 5.11 -10.41 -3.34
N ARG A 254 5.76 -10.01 -2.24
CA ARG A 254 5.11 -9.54 -1.01
C ARG A 254 4.39 -8.19 -1.16
N ASN A 255 4.47 -7.51 -2.29
CA ASN A 255 3.67 -6.32 -2.54
C ASN A 255 2.24 -6.71 -2.90
N GLY A 256 1.38 -6.87 -1.88
CA GLY A 256 -0.02 -7.27 -2.06
C GLY A 256 -0.85 -6.32 -2.94
N GLY A 257 -0.44 -5.05 -3.08
CA GLY A 257 -1.08 -4.12 -4.02
C GLY A 257 -0.81 -4.50 -5.47
N LEU A 258 0.47 -4.73 -5.81
CA LEU A 258 0.90 -5.20 -7.14
C LEU A 258 0.31 -6.57 -7.47
N LEU A 259 0.37 -7.50 -6.52
CA LEU A 259 -0.18 -8.84 -6.70
C LEU A 259 -1.68 -8.81 -7.02
N ARG A 260 -2.46 -8.02 -6.26
CA ARG A 260 -3.90 -7.85 -6.49
C ARG A 260 -4.18 -7.28 -7.88
N LEU A 261 -3.40 -6.29 -8.28
CA LEU A 261 -3.56 -5.66 -9.58
C LEU A 261 -3.24 -6.64 -10.71
N TRP A 262 -2.11 -7.36 -10.61
CA TRP A 262 -1.72 -8.38 -11.57
C TRP A 262 -2.79 -9.48 -11.70
N MET A 263 -3.29 -10.01 -10.59
CA MET A 263 -4.39 -11.00 -10.60
C MET A 263 -5.68 -10.44 -11.22
N THR A 264 -6.00 -9.17 -10.93
CA THR A 264 -7.16 -8.48 -11.53
C THR A 264 -7.01 -8.39 -13.05
N CYS A 265 -5.82 -8.07 -13.54
CA CYS A 265 -5.53 -8.01 -14.97
C CYS A 265 -5.54 -9.41 -15.61
N LEU A 266 -4.94 -10.43 -15.00
CA LEU A 266 -5.00 -11.80 -15.52
C LEU A 266 -6.43 -12.33 -15.63
N GLU A 267 -7.25 -12.07 -14.60
CA GLU A 267 -8.67 -12.40 -14.63
C GLU A 267 -9.40 -11.67 -15.75
N GLY A 268 -9.19 -10.36 -15.86
CA GLY A 268 -9.77 -9.52 -16.90
C GLY A 268 -9.35 -9.95 -18.31
N ALA A 269 -8.12 -10.44 -18.49
CA ALA A 269 -7.60 -10.97 -19.74
C ALA A 269 -8.09 -12.40 -20.06
N GLY A 270 -8.75 -13.09 -19.12
CA GLY A 270 -9.09 -14.50 -19.28
C GLY A 270 -7.90 -15.45 -19.15
N ARG A 271 -6.74 -14.98 -18.67
CA ARG A 271 -5.46 -15.71 -18.64
C ARG A 271 -5.05 -16.14 -17.22
N LEU A 272 -6.03 -16.51 -16.39
CA LEU A 272 -5.74 -16.98 -15.03
C LEU A 272 -4.82 -18.21 -15.09
N PRO A 273 -3.69 -18.21 -14.38
CA PRO A 273 -2.74 -19.32 -14.41
C PRO A 273 -3.32 -20.55 -13.70
N GLU A 274 -2.97 -21.75 -14.14
CA GLU A 274 -3.34 -22.98 -13.44
C GLU A 274 -2.41 -23.29 -12.25
N THR A 275 -1.20 -22.73 -12.27
CA THR A 275 -0.17 -22.87 -11.22
C THR A 275 0.59 -21.56 -11.05
N LEU A 276 0.94 -21.25 -9.80
CA LEU A 276 1.83 -20.16 -9.41
C LEU A 276 3.21 -20.68 -8.95
N SER A 277 3.37 -22.00 -8.82
CA SER A 277 4.65 -22.63 -8.48
C SER A 277 5.71 -22.33 -9.52
N GLY A 278 6.92 -22.06 -9.04
CA GLY A 278 8.07 -21.67 -9.86
C GLY A 278 7.99 -20.29 -10.50
N ARG A 279 6.84 -19.59 -10.46
CA ARG A 279 6.72 -18.22 -11.00
C ARG A 279 7.35 -17.16 -10.08
N PHE A 280 7.26 -17.40 -8.77
CA PHE A 280 7.70 -16.44 -7.77
C PHE A 280 8.60 -17.11 -6.74
N THR A 281 9.81 -16.58 -6.61
CA THR A 281 10.76 -17.02 -5.60
C THR A 281 10.59 -16.14 -4.36
N ALA A 282 10.38 -16.76 -3.19
CA ALA A 282 10.39 -16.02 -1.94
C ALA A 282 11.84 -15.71 -1.54
N PRO A 283 12.14 -14.52 -0.99
CA PRO A 283 13.44 -14.28 -0.37
C PRO A 283 13.70 -15.35 0.72
N PRO A 284 14.91 -15.91 0.82
CA PRO A 284 15.31 -16.84 1.88
C PRO A 284 14.86 -16.38 3.27
N GLY A 285 14.27 -17.29 4.05
CA GLY A 285 13.73 -17.01 5.39
C GLY A 285 12.40 -16.23 5.40
N SER A 286 11.79 -15.97 4.25
CA SER A 286 10.45 -15.40 4.13
C SER A 286 9.42 -16.45 3.71
N VAL A 287 8.17 -16.20 4.08
CA VAL A 287 7.02 -17.02 3.70
C VAL A 287 6.30 -16.37 2.50
N TRP A 288 6.00 -17.15 1.48
CA TRP A 288 5.23 -16.75 0.31
C TRP A 288 4.16 -17.81 -0.01
N PRO A 289 2.92 -17.40 -0.35
CA PRO A 289 2.38 -16.05 -0.25
C PRO A 289 2.17 -15.59 1.19
N ARG A 290 1.86 -14.31 1.42
CA ARG A 290 1.40 -13.87 2.74
C ARG A 290 -0.05 -14.33 2.96
N ALA A 291 -0.39 -14.66 4.20
CA ALA A 291 -1.76 -15.09 4.55
C ALA A 291 -2.83 -14.08 4.10
N GLU A 292 -2.54 -12.78 4.18
CA GLU A 292 -3.43 -11.69 3.75
C GLU A 292 -3.65 -11.63 2.24
N ASP A 293 -2.69 -12.11 1.46
CA ASP A 293 -2.71 -12.05 0.00
C ASP A 293 -3.43 -13.28 -0.60
N LEU A 294 -3.54 -14.39 0.13
CA LEU A 294 -4.20 -15.62 -0.32
C LEU A 294 -5.62 -15.40 -0.81
N THR A 295 -6.44 -14.68 -0.05
CA THR A 295 -7.84 -14.42 -0.48
C THR A 295 -7.85 -13.70 -1.82
N SER A 296 -6.93 -12.76 -2.04
CA SER A 296 -6.84 -12.01 -3.30
C SER A 296 -6.40 -12.89 -4.48
N LEU A 297 -5.52 -13.87 -4.24
CA LEU A 297 -5.08 -14.84 -5.24
C LEU A 297 -6.22 -15.78 -5.67
N LEU A 298 -7.08 -16.18 -4.73
CA LEU A 298 -8.13 -17.18 -4.96
C LEU A 298 -9.45 -16.57 -5.43
N GLU A 299 -9.70 -15.30 -5.13
CA GLU A 299 -10.95 -14.61 -5.45
C GLU A 299 -11.33 -14.71 -6.94
N PRO A 300 -10.42 -14.52 -7.91
CA PRO A 300 -10.74 -14.66 -9.33
C PRO A 300 -11.37 -16.01 -9.70
N TYR A 301 -10.84 -17.10 -9.17
CA TYR A 301 -11.32 -18.46 -9.45
C TYR A 301 -12.65 -18.73 -8.74
N ARG A 302 -12.81 -18.22 -7.51
CA ARG A 302 -14.08 -18.31 -6.77
C ARG A 302 -15.22 -17.60 -7.48
N ARG A 303 -14.96 -16.42 -8.06
CA ARG A 303 -15.95 -15.72 -8.90
C ARG A 303 -16.37 -16.55 -10.11
N ARG A 304 -15.44 -17.28 -10.72
CA ARG A 304 -15.72 -18.22 -11.82
C ARG A 304 -16.33 -19.55 -11.38
N ARG A 305 -16.50 -19.78 -10.08
CA ARG A 305 -16.90 -21.07 -9.48
C ARG A 305 -15.98 -22.23 -9.90
N ASP A 306 -14.73 -21.94 -10.23
CA ASP A 306 -13.73 -22.94 -10.57
C ASP A 306 -13.06 -23.48 -9.30
N PHE A 307 -13.84 -24.22 -8.51
CA PHE A 307 -13.39 -24.78 -7.23
C PHE A 307 -12.31 -25.86 -7.39
N THR A 308 -12.18 -26.43 -8.61
CA THR A 308 -11.09 -27.34 -8.96
C THR A 308 -9.78 -26.59 -9.12
N ALA A 309 -9.76 -25.46 -9.83
CA ALA A 309 -8.58 -24.60 -9.89
C ALA A 309 -8.21 -24.01 -8.52
N VAL A 310 -9.19 -23.63 -7.70
CA VAL A 310 -8.94 -23.23 -6.30
C VAL A 310 -8.25 -24.34 -5.51
N ALA A 311 -8.70 -25.59 -5.64
CA ALA A 311 -8.06 -26.72 -4.96
C ALA A 311 -6.61 -26.92 -5.43
N ARG A 312 -6.37 -26.94 -6.75
CA ARG A 312 -5.02 -27.06 -7.32
C ARG A 312 -4.10 -25.94 -6.85
N LEU A 313 -4.57 -24.69 -6.85
CA LEU A 313 -3.77 -23.56 -6.36
C LEU A 313 -3.51 -23.64 -4.86
N LEU A 314 -4.46 -24.12 -4.06
CA LEU A 314 -4.22 -24.32 -2.63
C LEU A 314 -3.17 -25.41 -2.37
N GLU A 315 -3.15 -26.47 -3.18
CA GLU A 315 -2.10 -27.49 -3.15
C GLU A 315 -0.76 -26.93 -3.61
N ASP A 316 -0.74 -26.18 -4.72
CA ASP A 316 0.43 -25.53 -5.31
C ASP A 316 1.09 -24.50 -4.37
N LEU A 317 0.27 -23.73 -3.66
CA LEU A 317 0.69 -22.74 -2.67
C LEU A 317 0.96 -23.35 -1.29
N THR A 318 0.65 -24.64 -1.08
CA THR A 318 0.96 -25.32 0.17
C THR A 318 2.45 -25.61 0.20
N PRO A 319 3.22 -24.96 1.10
CA PRO A 319 4.63 -25.27 1.22
C PRO A 319 4.80 -26.71 1.72
N ALA A 320 5.78 -27.44 1.15
CA ALA A 320 6.12 -28.80 1.59
C ALA A 320 6.61 -28.85 3.05
N GLY A 321 7.07 -27.71 3.59
CA GLY A 321 7.48 -27.53 4.97
C GLY A 321 7.84 -26.06 5.25
N PRO A 322 8.14 -25.71 6.52
CA PRO A 322 8.57 -24.36 6.86
C PRO A 322 9.87 -23.99 6.12
N PRO A 323 10.01 -22.78 5.54
CA PRO A 323 11.23 -22.38 4.86
C PRO A 323 12.40 -22.26 5.85
N GLU A 324 13.34 -23.21 5.85
CA GLU A 324 14.44 -23.19 6.81
C GLU A 324 15.54 -22.17 6.47
N PRO A 325 16.16 -21.52 7.49
CA PRO A 325 15.72 -21.40 8.88
C PRO A 325 14.68 -20.27 9.06
N LEU A 326 13.67 -20.49 9.91
CA LEU A 326 12.69 -19.46 10.28
C LEU A 326 13.04 -18.83 11.63
N ALA A 327 13.24 -17.51 11.68
CA ALA A 327 13.17 -16.79 12.95
C ALA A 327 11.75 -16.94 13.57
N PRO A 328 11.54 -16.67 14.88
CA PRO A 328 10.22 -16.77 15.52
C PRO A 328 9.11 -16.04 14.76
N LYS A 329 9.38 -14.84 14.23
CA LYS A 329 8.43 -14.09 13.39
C LYS A 329 8.11 -14.80 12.06
N GLY A 330 9.09 -15.50 11.48
CA GLY A 330 8.89 -16.31 10.29
C GLY A 330 8.03 -17.54 10.57
N TRP A 331 8.20 -18.17 11.74
CA TRP A 331 7.31 -19.23 12.22
C TRP A 331 5.87 -18.75 12.41
N GLU A 332 5.68 -17.58 13.02
CA GLU A 332 4.35 -16.96 13.15
C GLU A 332 3.70 -16.73 11.78
N ALA A 333 4.44 -16.15 10.83
CA ALA A 333 3.96 -15.93 9.47
C ALA A 333 3.62 -17.25 8.74
N TYR A 334 4.40 -18.31 8.98
CA TYR A 334 4.14 -19.64 8.44
C TYR A 334 2.86 -20.25 9.03
N CYS A 335 2.68 -20.19 10.36
CA CYS A 335 1.45 -20.65 11.00
C CYS A 335 0.23 -19.87 10.51
N ASP A 336 0.34 -18.55 10.35
CA ASP A 336 -0.74 -17.72 9.81
C ASP A 336 -1.04 -18.09 8.35
N LEU A 337 -0.02 -18.34 7.51
CA LEU A 337 -0.22 -18.84 6.14
C LEU A 337 -0.91 -20.20 6.15
N ARG A 338 -0.42 -21.16 6.94
CA ARG A 338 -0.97 -22.52 6.99
C ARG A 338 -2.41 -22.53 7.47
N SER A 339 -2.71 -21.77 8.52
CA SER A 339 -4.07 -21.54 9.01
C SER A 339 -4.97 -20.93 7.93
N ALA A 340 -4.47 -19.97 7.17
CA ALA A 340 -5.22 -19.36 6.07
C ALA A 340 -5.44 -20.31 4.89
N LEU A 341 -4.45 -21.13 4.50
CA LEU A 341 -4.59 -22.16 3.46
C LEU A 341 -5.69 -23.16 3.83
N LEU A 342 -5.62 -23.73 5.04
CA LEU A 342 -6.60 -24.68 5.56
C LEU A 342 -8.00 -24.07 5.68
N ALA A 343 -8.10 -22.83 6.14
CA ALA A 343 -9.38 -22.13 6.18
C ALA A 343 -9.96 -21.93 4.77
N ASN A 344 -9.13 -21.62 3.76
CA ASN A 344 -9.58 -21.51 2.38
C ASN A 344 -9.94 -22.88 1.76
N GLN A 345 -9.25 -23.96 2.14
CA GLN A 345 -9.62 -25.34 1.79
C GLN A 345 -10.97 -25.71 2.39
N ALA A 346 -11.21 -25.42 3.67
CA ALA A 346 -12.48 -25.66 4.33
C ALA A 346 -13.65 -24.97 3.59
N VAL A 347 -13.44 -23.72 3.18
CA VAL A 347 -14.39 -22.93 2.39
C VAL A 347 -14.64 -23.57 1.02
N ASN A 348 -13.58 -24.04 0.35
CA ASN A 348 -13.67 -24.72 -0.94
C ASN A 348 -14.48 -26.03 -0.83
N SER A 349 -14.15 -26.88 0.14
CA SER A 349 -14.87 -28.14 0.41
C SER A 349 -16.34 -27.89 0.77
N ALA A 350 -16.62 -26.89 1.61
CA ALA A 350 -18.00 -26.51 1.94
C ALA A 350 -18.78 -26.03 0.72
N SER A 351 -18.14 -25.26 -0.19
CA SER A 351 -18.75 -24.81 -1.44
C SER A 351 -19.12 -25.98 -2.38
N GLN A 352 -18.44 -27.12 -2.23
CA GLN A 352 -18.69 -28.36 -2.96
C GLN A 352 -19.63 -29.33 -2.20
N GLY A 353 -20.12 -28.97 -1.01
CA GLY A 353 -20.97 -29.82 -0.16
C GLY A 353 -20.23 -30.88 0.65
N ALA A 354 -18.89 -30.90 0.64
CA ALA A 354 -18.05 -31.84 1.40
C ALA A 354 -17.85 -31.37 2.86
N TRP A 355 -18.93 -31.38 3.65
CA TRP A 355 -18.95 -30.78 4.99
C TRP A 355 -18.00 -31.42 6.01
N ASP A 356 -17.77 -32.73 5.95
CA ASP A 356 -16.86 -33.40 6.87
C ASP A 356 -15.40 -32.99 6.61
N GLN A 357 -15.02 -32.88 5.33
CA GLN A 357 -13.71 -32.35 4.93
C GLN A 357 -13.57 -30.88 5.32
N ALA A 358 -14.63 -30.10 5.13
CA ALA A 358 -14.65 -28.70 5.53
C ALA A 358 -14.44 -28.52 7.05
N ARG A 359 -15.07 -29.39 7.86
CA ARG A 359 -14.90 -29.39 9.31
C ARG A 359 -13.48 -29.79 9.71
N ALA A 360 -12.97 -30.90 9.18
CA ALA A 360 -11.62 -31.37 9.47
C ALA A 360 -10.55 -30.31 9.12
N ALA A 361 -10.68 -29.66 7.96
CA ALA A 361 -9.78 -28.58 7.56
C ALA A 361 -9.89 -27.34 8.47
N MET A 362 -11.08 -27.01 8.97
CA MET A 362 -11.26 -25.90 9.92
C MET A 362 -10.72 -26.21 11.32
N ASP A 363 -10.88 -27.46 11.77
CA ASP A 363 -10.32 -27.95 13.03
C ASP A 363 -8.78 -27.90 12.98
N GLU A 364 -8.19 -28.37 11.87
CA GLU A 364 -6.76 -28.24 11.62
C GLU A 364 -6.34 -26.76 11.56
N ALA A 365 -7.05 -25.91 10.80
CA ALA A 365 -6.76 -24.48 10.70
C ALA A 365 -6.73 -23.79 12.08
N SER A 366 -7.60 -24.24 12.99
CA SER A 366 -7.71 -23.74 14.37
C SER A 366 -6.54 -24.23 15.24
N ALA A 367 -6.07 -25.46 15.04
CA ALA A 367 -4.88 -25.99 15.70
C ALA A 367 -3.62 -25.18 15.35
N TRP A 368 -3.54 -24.62 14.15
CA TRP A 368 -2.44 -23.72 13.75
C TRP A 368 -2.47 -22.33 14.43
N GLY A 369 -3.54 -21.98 15.15
CA GLY A 369 -3.60 -20.82 16.05
C GLY A 369 -3.39 -19.45 15.39
N GLY A 370 -3.72 -19.31 14.10
CA GLY A 370 -3.63 -18.06 13.37
C GLY A 370 -4.83 -17.14 13.63
N SER A 371 -4.59 -15.83 13.79
CA SER A 371 -5.67 -14.82 13.89
C SER A 371 -6.51 -14.74 12.61
N HIS A 372 -5.93 -15.22 11.50
CA HIS A 372 -6.55 -15.24 10.17
C HIS A 372 -7.66 -16.27 10.00
N ALA A 373 -7.68 -17.40 10.72
CA ALA A 373 -8.79 -18.36 10.63
C ALA A 373 -10.14 -17.71 10.97
N VAL A 374 -10.17 -16.80 11.96
CA VAL A 374 -11.37 -16.02 12.31
C VAL A 374 -11.79 -15.12 11.15
N ARG A 375 -10.82 -14.43 10.55
CA ARG A 375 -11.04 -13.47 9.48
C ARG A 375 -11.47 -14.14 8.18
N THR A 376 -10.82 -15.24 7.79
CA THR A 376 -11.16 -16.03 6.60
C THR A 376 -12.52 -16.69 6.72
N ALA A 377 -12.85 -17.27 7.89
CA ALA A 377 -14.18 -17.85 8.13
C ALA A 377 -15.29 -16.77 8.14
N PHE A 378 -14.97 -15.54 8.59
CA PHE A 378 -15.87 -14.39 8.49
C PHE A 378 -16.04 -13.88 7.05
N LEU A 379 -14.97 -13.84 6.24
CA LEU A 379 -15.04 -13.44 4.83
C LEU A 379 -15.80 -14.48 3.99
N ALA A 380 -15.58 -15.77 4.27
CA ALA A 380 -16.29 -16.88 3.62
C ALA A 380 -17.80 -16.84 3.84
N ARG A 381 -18.25 -16.35 4.99
CA ARG A 381 -19.67 -16.15 5.30
C ARG A 381 -20.37 -15.26 4.26
N GLY A 382 -19.69 -14.23 3.75
CA GLY A 382 -20.23 -13.34 2.72
C GLY A 382 -20.38 -13.98 1.33
N HIS A 383 -19.58 -15.01 1.02
CA HIS A 383 -19.65 -15.73 -0.26
C HIS A 383 -20.66 -16.88 -0.27
N LEU A 384 -21.08 -17.36 0.91
CA LEU A 384 -21.81 -18.62 1.08
C LEU A 384 -23.18 -18.47 1.74
N ASP A 385 -23.60 -17.26 2.10
CA ASP A 385 -24.98 -16.93 2.51
C ASP A 385 -26.03 -17.24 1.40
N THR A 386 -25.59 -17.72 0.22
CA THR A 386 -26.41 -18.25 -0.88
C THR A 386 -26.53 -19.78 -0.88
N THR A 387 -25.89 -20.50 0.05
CA THR A 387 -25.96 -21.97 0.17
C THR A 387 -27.08 -22.42 1.13
N ALA A 388 -27.66 -23.58 0.84
CA ALA A 388 -28.96 -24.04 1.35
C ALA A 388 -29.05 -24.32 2.88
N ASP A 389 -27.98 -24.21 3.66
CA ASP A 389 -28.03 -24.39 5.12
C ASP A 389 -27.16 -23.37 5.90
N PRO A 390 -27.70 -22.19 6.22
CA PRO A 390 -27.08 -21.20 7.12
C PRO A 390 -26.78 -21.74 8.53
N GLY A 391 -27.46 -22.81 8.96
CA GLY A 391 -27.27 -23.46 10.26
C GLY A 391 -26.00 -24.31 10.33
N ALA A 392 -25.58 -24.91 9.21
CA ALA A 392 -24.31 -25.65 9.12
C ALA A 392 -23.09 -24.76 9.35
N TRP A 393 -23.08 -23.53 8.81
CA TRP A 393 -22.00 -22.57 9.03
C TRP A 393 -21.92 -22.05 10.46
N ARG A 394 -23.07 -21.84 11.11
CA ARG A 394 -23.10 -21.53 12.54
C ARG A 394 -22.45 -22.68 13.33
N ARG A 395 -22.76 -23.94 13.03
CA ARG A 395 -22.11 -25.08 13.68
C ARG A 395 -20.59 -25.13 13.45
N LEU A 396 -20.12 -24.77 12.25
CA LEU A 396 -18.70 -24.68 11.89
C LEU A 396 -17.96 -23.50 12.57
N LEU A 397 -18.65 -22.38 12.79
CA LEU A 397 -18.10 -21.16 13.42
C LEU A 397 -18.22 -21.13 14.96
N PHE A 398 -19.23 -21.79 15.53
CA PHE A 398 -19.54 -21.82 16.96
C PHE A 398 -19.02 -23.07 17.70
N ALA A 399 -18.42 -24.05 17.02
CA ALA A 399 -17.62 -25.11 17.67
C ALA A 399 -16.33 -24.58 18.34
N ARG A 400 -16.17 -23.25 18.41
CA ARG A 400 -14.94 -22.53 18.70
C ARG A 400 -14.71 -22.20 20.18
N ASP A 401 -15.77 -22.18 20.98
CA ASP A 401 -15.67 -21.75 22.38
C ASP A 401 -14.92 -22.76 23.28
N GLU A 402 -14.61 -23.97 22.78
CA GLU A 402 -13.91 -25.00 23.55
C GLU A 402 -12.44 -25.22 23.13
N VAL A 403 -12.00 -24.70 21.97
CA VAL A 403 -10.63 -24.95 21.48
C VAL A 403 -9.69 -23.85 21.97
N ARG A 404 -9.00 -24.12 23.09
CA ARG A 404 -7.88 -23.29 23.55
C ARG A 404 -6.83 -23.17 22.44
N HIS A 405 -6.70 -21.97 21.87
CA HIS A 405 -5.70 -21.63 20.85
C HIS A 405 -4.28 -21.89 21.36
N ARG A 406 -3.72 -23.06 21.04
CA ARG A 406 -2.30 -23.33 21.22
C ARG A 406 -1.71 -23.53 19.84
N ARG A 407 -1.08 -22.47 19.31
CA ARG A 407 -0.22 -22.57 18.11
C ARG A 407 0.72 -23.76 18.29
N PRO A 408 1.00 -24.54 17.24
CA PRO A 408 1.96 -25.62 17.33
C PRO A 408 3.30 -25.03 17.78
N PRO A 409 4.04 -25.73 18.65
CA PRO A 409 5.39 -25.30 18.99
C PRO A 409 6.21 -25.24 17.70
N MET A 410 7.12 -24.26 17.64
CA MET A 410 8.07 -24.20 16.53
C MET A 410 8.83 -25.53 16.49
N PRO A 411 8.97 -26.18 15.31
CA PRO A 411 9.77 -27.39 15.20
C PRO A 411 11.18 -27.11 15.72
N GLU A 412 11.79 -28.11 16.35
CA GLU A 412 13.16 -28.00 16.86
C GLU A 412 14.08 -27.68 15.68
N GLN A 413 14.53 -26.43 15.61
CA GLN A 413 15.53 -26.06 14.62
C GLN A 413 16.87 -26.65 15.03
N PRO A 414 17.71 -27.03 14.06
CA PRO A 414 19.08 -27.38 14.37
C PRO A 414 19.67 -26.24 15.19
N PRO A 415 20.25 -26.53 16.37
CA PRO A 415 20.81 -25.50 17.23
C PRO A 415 21.83 -24.68 16.42
N PRO A 416 21.91 -23.35 16.63
CA PRO A 416 22.83 -22.52 15.89
C PRO A 416 24.26 -23.03 16.09
N LEU A 417 25.12 -22.81 15.09
CA LEU A 417 26.52 -23.14 15.24
C LEU A 417 27.10 -22.32 16.40
N ARG A 418 27.85 -22.98 17.27
CA ARG A 418 28.48 -22.37 18.43
C ARG A 418 29.98 -22.56 18.27
N LEU A 419 30.71 -21.45 18.24
CA LEU A 419 32.15 -21.46 18.26
C LEU A 419 32.60 -21.09 19.67
N ALA A 420 32.98 -22.12 20.42
CA ALA A 420 33.30 -22.04 21.84
C ALA A 420 34.81 -21.99 22.06
N LEU A 421 35.24 -21.08 22.95
CA LEU A 421 36.62 -21.03 23.43
C LEU A 421 36.73 -21.66 24.82
N LEU A 422 37.42 -22.79 24.90
CA LEU A 422 37.54 -23.60 26.10
C LEU A 422 38.88 -23.30 26.78
N GLY A 423 38.83 -22.47 27.83
CA GLY A 423 39.99 -22.06 28.61
C GLY A 423 40.59 -20.73 28.15
N LEU A 424 41.77 -20.41 28.67
CA LEU A 424 42.47 -19.16 28.39
C LEU A 424 43.73 -19.45 27.57
N PRO A 425 43.65 -19.46 26.22
CA PRO A 425 44.82 -19.68 25.39
C PRO A 425 45.72 -18.44 25.35
N PRO A 426 47.03 -18.61 25.08
CA PRO A 426 47.95 -17.49 24.85
C PRO A 426 47.51 -16.55 23.71
N TRP A 427 46.69 -17.05 22.78
CA TRP A 427 46.19 -16.33 21.61
C TRP A 427 44.78 -15.74 21.79
N LEU A 428 44.27 -15.61 23.02
CA LEU A 428 42.93 -15.07 23.32
C LEU A 428 42.63 -13.72 22.66
N LEU A 429 43.59 -12.79 22.62
CA LEU A 429 43.41 -11.49 21.95
C LEU A 429 43.26 -11.62 20.43
N ARG A 430 43.88 -12.64 19.83
CA ARG A 430 43.74 -12.94 18.39
C ARG A 430 42.44 -13.67 18.10
N TRP A 431 41.89 -14.40 19.07
CA TRP A 431 40.54 -14.99 18.97
C TRP A 431 39.46 -13.92 18.88
N THR A 432 39.56 -12.86 19.67
CA THR A 432 38.62 -11.74 19.59
C THR A 432 38.71 -11.03 18.23
N ALA A 433 39.91 -10.88 17.67
CA ALA A 433 40.11 -10.32 16.33
C ALA A 433 39.62 -11.26 15.21
N LEU A 434 39.68 -12.59 15.41
CA LEU A 434 39.19 -13.57 14.45
C LEU A 434 37.69 -13.41 14.18
N ARG A 435 36.90 -13.00 15.19
CA ARG A 435 35.47 -12.70 15.02
C ARG A 435 35.20 -11.61 13.98
N GLU A 436 36.13 -10.69 13.80
CA GLU A 436 36.03 -9.56 12.88
C GLU A 436 36.68 -9.87 11.50
N ALA A 437 37.11 -11.12 11.29
CA ALA A 437 37.75 -11.51 10.03
C ALA A 437 36.73 -11.47 8.85
N PRO A 438 37.10 -10.86 7.70
CA PRO A 438 36.21 -10.74 6.53
C PRO A 438 35.63 -12.07 6.05
N GLU A 439 36.37 -13.17 6.20
CA GLU A 439 35.95 -14.52 5.81
C GLU A 439 34.73 -15.03 6.60
N LEU A 440 34.49 -14.47 7.80
CA LEU A 440 33.40 -14.86 8.68
C LEU A 440 32.21 -13.89 8.63
N ALA A 441 32.34 -12.76 7.91
CA ALA A 441 31.32 -11.70 7.78
C ALA A 441 29.96 -12.20 7.27
N ALA A 442 29.95 -13.29 6.49
CA ALA A 442 28.71 -13.87 5.97
C ALA A 442 27.78 -14.41 7.07
N TRP A 443 28.34 -14.86 8.20
CA TRP A 443 27.60 -15.51 9.28
C TRP A 443 27.00 -14.50 10.25
N SER A 444 25.68 -14.54 10.45
CA SER A 444 25.02 -13.67 11.45
C SER A 444 25.19 -14.22 12.87
N PRO A 445 25.03 -13.37 13.91
CA PRO A 445 24.96 -13.83 15.30
C PRO A 445 23.82 -14.83 15.58
N SER A 446 22.77 -14.84 14.75
CA SER A 446 21.70 -15.85 14.81
C SER A 446 22.11 -17.21 14.25
N GLU A 447 23.12 -17.26 13.37
CA GLU A 447 23.59 -18.48 12.71
C GLU A 447 24.86 -19.04 13.36
N LEU A 448 25.75 -18.16 13.82
CA LEU A 448 27.01 -18.47 14.48
C LEU A 448 27.14 -17.67 15.78
N ARG A 449 27.12 -18.37 16.92
CA ARG A 449 27.34 -17.80 18.26
C ARG A 449 28.79 -17.97 18.68
N TRP A 450 29.40 -16.88 19.13
CA TRP A 450 30.71 -16.89 19.74
C TRP A 450 30.54 -16.95 21.26
N GLU A 451 31.17 -17.91 21.90
CA GLU A 451 31.00 -18.09 23.34
C GLU A 451 32.31 -18.45 24.06
N ILE A 452 32.41 -17.97 25.29
CA ILE A 452 33.41 -18.40 26.27
C ILE A 452 32.59 -19.04 27.40
N PRO A 453 32.38 -20.36 27.38
CA PRO A 453 31.55 -21.03 28.37
C PRO A 453 32.12 -20.86 29.78
N GLY A 454 31.22 -20.78 30.76
CA GLY A 454 31.61 -20.69 32.17
C GLY A 454 32.30 -21.98 32.68
N PRO A 455 32.96 -21.93 33.85
CA PRO A 455 33.82 -23.03 34.33
C PRO A 455 33.14 -24.40 34.39
N ARG A 456 31.85 -24.44 34.74
CA ARG A 456 31.06 -25.67 34.79
C ARG A 456 30.81 -26.26 33.40
N ALA A 457 30.30 -25.47 32.47
CA ALA A 457 30.05 -25.90 31.09
C ALA A 457 31.35 -26.29 30.38
N HIS A 458 32.46 -25.61 30.69
CA HIS A 458 33.80 -25.95 30.22
C HIS A 458 34.26 -27.33 30.73
N ALA A 459 34.12 -27.60 32.03
CA ALA A 459 34.46 -28.91 32.61
C ALA A 459 33.59 -30.04 32.03
N GLU A 460 32.29 -29.81 31.88
CA GLU A 460 31.34 -30.75 31.30
C GLU A 460 31.69 -31.07 29.84
N ALA A 461 31.97 -30.06 29.01
CA ALA A 461 32.36 -30.25 27.62
C ALA A 461 33.68 -31.04 27.49
N ARG A 462 34.67 -30.76 28.35
CA ARG A 462 35.95 -31.52 28.35
C ARG A 462 35.77 -32.97 28.75
N ALA A 463 35.02 -33.23 29.81
CA ALA A 463 34.74 -34.59 30.25
C ALA A 463 34.01 -35.38 29.17
N ARG A 464 33.06 -34.76 28.48
CA ARG A 464 32.27 -35.40 27.43
C ARG A 464 33.10 -35.81 26.21
N HIS A 465 34.02 -34.95 25.75
CA HIS A 465 34.81 -35.19 24.55
C HIS A 465 36.21 -35.75 24.82
N GLY A 466 36.52 -36.13 26.07
CA GLY A 466 37.80 -36.72 26.46
C GLY A 466 38.99 -35.77 26.27
N TRP A 467 38.77 -34.46 26.43
CA TRP A 467 39.80 -33.46 26.20
C TRP A 467 40.66 -33.23 27.43
N ASP A 468 41.95 -32.98 27.20
CA ASP A 468 42.90 -32.64 28.24
C ASP A 468 42.69 -31.21 28.80
N ALA A 469 43.55 -30.82 29.73
CA ALA A 469 43.45 -29.52 30.38
C ALA A 469 43.80 -28.32 29.47
N ARG A 470 44.26 -28.56 28.21
CA ARG A 470 44.82 -27.50 27.36
C ARG A 470 43.74 -26.62 26.72
N PRO A 471 43.97 -25.31 26.61
CA PRO A 471 43.05 -24.41 25.93
C PRO A 471 42.80 -24.85 24.48
N ARG A 472 41.54 -24.77 24.03
CA ARG A 472 41.17 -25.15 22.66
C ARG A 472 39.92 -24.43 22.19
N TRP A 473 39.70 -24.35 20.90
CA TRP A 473 38.41 -23.98 20.34
C TRP A 473 37.62 -25.22 19.94
N ALA A 474 36.29 -25.10 19.94
CA ALA A 474 35.37 -26.12 19.48
C ALA A 474 34.23 -25.49 18.66
N LEU A 475 33.97 -26.05 17.48
CA LEU A 475 32.78 -25.78 16.69
C LEU A 475 31.73 -26.84 17.03
N LEU A 476 30.59 -26.38 17.53
CA LEU A 476 29.52 -27.21 18.05
C LEU A 476 28.21 -26.93 17.31
N ARG A 477 27.36 -27.95 17.19
CA ARG A 477 25.95 -27.83 16.85
C ARG A 477 25.14 -28.42 17.98
N GLY A 478 24.62 -27.55 18.85
CA GLY A 478 24.03 -27.99 20.12
C GLY A 478 25.13 -28.56 21.00
N GLU A 479 25.08 -29.87 21.24
CA GLU A 479 26.10 -30.63 21.99
C GLU A 479 26.99 -31.49 21.07
N GLU A 480 26.69 -31.55 19.77
CA GLU A 480 27.49 -32.27 18.78
C GLU A 480 28.77 -31.50 18.47
N LEU A 481 29.91 -32.19 18.52
CA LEU A 481 31.21 -31.65 18.14
C LEU A 481 31.43 -31.84 16.65
N LEU A 482 31.55 -30.73 15.92
CA LEU A 482 31.81 -30.72 14.50
C LEU A 482 33.31 -30.63 14.21
N ALA A 483 34.00 -29.69 14.87
CA ALA A 483 35.44 -29.51 14.72
C ALA A 483 36.08 -28.96 16.01
N SER A 484 37.37 -29.17 16.20
CA SER A 484 38.12 -28.56 17.30
C SER A 484 39.61 -28.43 16.99
N GLY A 485 40.29 -27.53 17.69
CA GLY A 485 41.74 -27.35 17.55
C GLY A 485 42.36 -26.67 18.78
N ASP A 486 43.61 -26.98 19.05
CA ASP A 486 44.42 -26.43 20.15
C ASP A 486 45.18 -25.14 19.75
N ALA A 487 45.32 -24.89 18.45
CA ALA A 487 45.83 -23.65 17.87
C ALA A 487 44.71 -22.75 17.33
N LEU A 488 44.97 -21.43 17.27
CA LEU A 488 44.06 -20.46 16.64
C LEU A 488 43.83 -20.86 15.17
N PRO A 489 42.57 -21.09 14.72
CA PRO A 489 42.32 -21.48 13.35
C PRO A 489 42.54 -20.29 12.41
N ALA A 490 43.04 -20.56 11.20
CA ALA A 490 43.10 -19.55 10.15
C ALA A 490 41.67 -19.15 9.75
N PRO A 491 41.38 -17.85 9.48
CA PRO A 491 40.04 -17.40 9.11
C PRO A 491 39.43 -18.17 7.95
N GLN A 492 40.22 -18.43 6.90
CA GLN A 492 39.76 -19.14 5.69
C GLN A 492 39.43 -20.61 6.01
N ALA A 493 40.24 -21.27 6.84
CA ALA A 493 40.00 -22.66 7.24
C ALA A 493 38.74 -22.79 8.09
N LEU A 494 38.54 -21.87 9.05
CA LEU A 494 37.33 -21.84 9.86
C LEU A 494 36.07 -21.54 9.02
N ALA A 495 36.18 -20.62 8.05
CA ALA A 495 35.08 -20.31 7.13
C ALA A 495 34.70 -21.53 6.26
N ALA A 496 35.70 -22.28 5.76
CA ALA A 496 35.47 -23.51 5.00
C ALA A 496 34.78 -24.59 5.87
N GLU A 497 35.21 -24.73 7.12
CA GLU A 497 34.60 -25.67 8.07
C GLU A 497 33.13 -25.31 8.35
N LEU A 498 32.84 -24.02 8.60
CA LEU A 498 31.48 -23.54 8.77
C LEU A 498 30.62 -23.79 7.53
N ALA A 499 31.18 -23.56 6.33
CA ALA A 499 30.49 -23.78 5.06
C ALA A 499 30.15 -25.25 4.79
N ALA A 500 30.96 -26.20 5.29
CA ALA A 500 30.67 -27.63 5.20
C ALA A 500 29.40 -28.02 5.98
N HIS A 501 29.02 -27.22 6.99
CA HIS A 501 27.88 -27.49 7.85
C HIS A 501 26.65 -26.62 7.52
N GLY A 502 26.74 -25.65 6.61
CA GLY A 502 25.58 -24.88 6.16
C GLY A 502 25.95 -23.71 5.26
N THR A 503 24.98 -23.20 4.51
CA THR A 503 25.14 -21.95 3.74
C THR A 503 24.51 -20.79 4.52
N PRO A 504 25.26 -19.74 4.86
CA PRO A 504 24.71 -18.60 5.59
C PRO A 504 23.67 -17.85 4.75
N LEU A 505 22.71 -17.21 5.42
CA LEU A 505 21.60 -16.50 4.80
C LEU A 505 22.06 -15.41 3.83
N LEU A 506 23.17 -14.72 4.14
CA LEU A 506 23.76 -13.73 3.24
C LEU A 506 24.16 -14.35 1.89
N GLU A 507 24.81 -15.51 1.92
CA GLU A 507 25.22 -16.22 0.69
C GLU A 507 24.01 -16.74 -0.09
N ARG A 508 22.96 -17.20 0.59
CA ARG A 508 21.70 -17.59 -0.08
C ARG A 508 21.06 -16.40 -0.80
N LEU A 509 21.06 -15.22 -0.17
CA LEU A 509 20.56 -13.99 -0.77
C LEU A 509 21.45 -13.53 -1.94
N ARG A 510 22.78 -13.62 -1.82
CA ARG A 510 23.73 -13.34 -2.91
C ARG A 510 23.49 -14.25 -4.11
N ARG A 511 23.33 -15.56 -3.88
CA ARG A 511 23.00 -16.53 -4.94
C ARG A 511 21.68 -16.20 -5.63
N LEU A 512 20.64 -15.88 -4.86
CA LEU A 512 19.35 -15.47 -5.42
C LEU A 512 19.49 -14.18 -6.26
N LEU A 513 20.18 -13.16 -5.76
CA LEU A 513 20.38 -11.90 -6.49
C LEU A 513 21.31 -12.05 -7.70
N SER A 514 22.19 -13.05 -7.70
CA SER A 514 22.99 -13.41 -8.88
C SER A 514 22.13 -14.06 -9.96
N ALA A 515 21.15 -14.88 -9.57
CA ALA A 515 20.22 -15.52 -10.50
C ALA A 515 19.11 -14.55 -10.97
N GLU A 516 18.64 -13.69 -10.07
CA GLU A 516 17.56 -12.74 -10.25
C GLU A 516 17.97 -11.34 -9.78
N PRO A 517 18.78 -10.58 -10.56
CA PRO A 517 19.24 -9.25 -10.16
C PRO A 517 18.09 -8.26 -9.89
N GLY A 518 16.95 -8.43 -10.54
CA GLY A 518 15.77 -7.57 -10.33
C GLY A 518 15.01 -7.83 -9.03
N HIS A 519 15.40 -8.81 -8.20
CA HIS A 519 14.60 -9.23 -7.05
C HIS A 519 14.65 -8.25 -5.86
N GLU A 520 13.82 -7.20 -5.91
CA GLU A 520 13.68 -6.18 -4.86
C GLU A 520 13.44 -6.75 -3.46
N GLY A 521 12.60 -7.79 -3.33
CA GLY A 521 12.32 -8.45 -2.06
C GLY A 521 13.58 -9.04 -1.41
N ALA A 522 14.47 -9.64 -2.21
CA ALA A 522 15.75 -10.18 -1.78
C ALA A 522 16.77 -9.06 -1.48
N ARG A 523 16.81 -7.98 -2.28
CA ARG A 523 17.64 -6.79 -1.98
C ARG A 523 17.26 -6.16 -0.66
N ARG A 524 15.97 -5.97 -0.39
CA ARG A 524 15.47 -5.44 0.90
C ARG A 524 15.86 -6.34 2.08
N ALA A 525 15.83 -7.66 1.88
CA ALA A 525 16.25 -8.62 2.91
C ALA A 525 17.77 -8.56 3.14
N ARG A 526 18.58 -8.54 2.07
CA ARG A 526 20.03 -8.42 2.14
C ARG A 526 20.45 -7.08 2.76
N PHE A 527 19.84 -5.97 2.35
CA PHE A 527 20.03 -4.65 2.95
C PHE A 527 19.86 -4.65 4.47
N ARG A 528 18.75 -5.19 5.00
CA ARG A 528 18.52 -5.27 6.46
C ARG A 528 19.58 -6.11 7.16
N LEU A 529 20.01 -7.19 6.50
CA LEU A 529 20.98 -8.14 7.02
C LEU A 529 22.40 -7.55 7.04
N LEU A 530 22.79 -6.81 6.01
CA LEU A 530 24.05 -6.07 5.92
C LEU A 530 24.07 -4.90 6.91
N LEU A 531 22.96 -4.17 7.03
CA LEU A 531 22.85 -3.04 7.97
C LEU A 531 23.10 -3.47 9.42
N ALA A 532 22.60 -4.64 9.82
CA ALA A 532 22.81 -5.19 11.16
C ALA A 532 24.26 -5.60 11.45
N ARG A 533 25.15 -5.59 10.43
CA ARG A 533 26.58 -5.96 10.52
C ARG A 533 27.53 -4.77 10.42
N MET A 534 27.02 -3.56 10.24
CA MET A 534 27.89 -2.38 10.28
C MET A 534 28.56 -2.28 11.66
N PRO A 535 29.89 -2.00 11.77
CA PRO A 535 30.77 -1.27 10.82
C PRO A 535 31.53 -2.07 9.74
N GLU A 536 31.21 -3.33 9.44
CA GLU A 536 32.05 -4.16 8.55
C GLU A 536 32.28 -3.52 7.16
N ARG A 537 33.45 -2.88 6.97
CA ARG A 537 33.75 -2.04 5.79
C ARG A 537 33.63 -2.78 4.46
N GLY A 538 33.98 -4.06 4.44
CA GLY A 538 33.86 -4.88 3.22
C GLY A 538 32.41 -5.08 2.76
N LEU A 539 31.43 -4.88 3.63
CA LEU A 539 30.00 -5.07 3.34
C LEU A 539 29.28 -3.76 2.96
N GLU A 540 29.90 -2.61 3.24
CA GLU A 540 29.28 -1.30 3.02
C GLU A 540 28.97 -1.00 1.54
N PRO A 541 29.82 -1.34 0.55
CA PRO A 541 29.48 -1.18 -0.86
C PRO A 541 28.25 -1.98 -1.30
N GLU A 542 28.11 -3.21 -0.82
CA GLU A 542 26.91 -4.03 -1.09
C GLU A 542 25.66 -3.42 -0.45
N LEU A 543 25.78 -2.88 0.76
CA LEU A 543 24.69 -2.20 1.46
C LEU A 543 24.22 -0.95 0.69
N ALA A 544 25.16 -0.11 0.24
CA ALA A 544 24.87 1.08 -0.55
C ALA A 544 24.25 0.72 -1.92
N GLY A 545 24.79 -0.31 -2.59
CA GLY A 545 24.27 -0.80 -3.87
C GLY A 545 22.83 -1.33 -3.77
N ASP A 546 22.52 -2.11 -2.74
CA ASP A 546 21.14 -2.59 -2.51
C ASP A 546 20.16 -1.45 -2.24
N ALA A 547 20.59 -0.48 -1.43
CA ALA A 547 19.76 0.67 -1.10
C ALA A 547 19.48 1.53 -2.34
N ALA A 548 20.51 1.78 -3.17
CA ALA A 548 20.41 2.62 -4.35
C ALA A 548 19.54 1.99 -5.43
N GLU A 549 19.73 0.69 -5.73
CA GLU A 549 18.95 0.00 -6.75
C GLU A 549 17.46 -0.10 -6.40
N ALA A 550 17.15 -0.40 -5.15
CA ALA A 550 15.78 -0.53 -4.67
C ALA A 550 15.18 0.80 -4.17
N LEU A 551 15.89 1.93 -4.33
CA LEU A 551 15.48 3.28 -3.91
C LEU A 551 14.95 3.31 -2.45
N LEU A 552 15.66 2.64 -1.54
CA LEU A 552 15.19 2.41 -0.17
C LEU A 552 15.30 3.68 0.69
N GLU A 553 14.39 3.80 1.66
CA GLU A 553 14.57 4.69 2.80
C GLU A 553 15.74 4.20 3.67
N LEU A 554 16.69 5.08 3.98
CA LEU A 554 17.82 4.77 4.85
C LEU A 554 17.45 5.04 6.31
N PRO A 555 17.48 4.03 7.21
CA PRO A 555 17.17 4.22 8.63
C PRO A 555 18.33 4.85 9.42
N PHE A 556 19.38 5.30 8.74
CA PHE A 556 20.57 5.90 9.32
C PHE A 556 20.99 7.13 8.50
N GLY A 557 21.92 7.91 9.05
CA GLY A 557 22.50 9.07 8.37
C GLY A 557 24.02 9.10 8.53
N PRO A 558 24.67 10.21 8.13
CA PRO A 558 26.12 10.39 8.25
C PRO A 558 26.63 10.23 9.69
N ASP A 559 25.78 10.53 10.68
CA ASP A 559 26.09 10.45 12.11
C ASP A 559 25.88 9.05 12.72
N ALA A 560 25.74 8.01 11.90
CA ALA A 560 25.56 6.65 12.41
C ALA A 560 26.75 6.21 13.29
N PRO A 561 26.55 5.31 14.27
CA PRO A 561 27.61 4.89 15.20
C PRO A 561 28.89 4.39 14.53
N TRP A 562 28.78 3.82 13.33
CA TRP A 562 29.90 3.26 12.57
C TRP A 562 30.57 4.24 11.61
N LYS A 563 30.03 5.47 11.44
CA LYS A 563 30.49 6.51 10.50
C LYS A 563 30.59 6.00 9.04
N PRO A 564 29.48 6.06 8.28
CA PRO A 564 29.46 5.57 6.90
C PRO A 564 30.50 6.27 6.01
N ASP A 565 31.01 5.56 5.01
CA ASP A 565 31.98 6.10 4.04
C ASP A 565 31.35 7.25 3.23
N PRO A 566 31.81 8.50 3.42
CA PRO A 566 31.18 9.66 2.82
C PRO A 566 31.29 9.66 1.28
N ASP A 567 32.34 9.09 0.70
CA ASP A 567 32.54 9.09 -0.75
C ASP A 567 31.62 8.06 -1.41
N LEU A 568 31.52 6.87 -0.82
CA LEU A 568 30.62 5.81 -1.28
C LEU A 568 29.14 6.26 -1.24
N TRP A 569 28.69 6.74 -0.08
CA TRP A 569 27.30 7.15 0.10
C TRP A 569 26.99 8.46 -0.64
N GLY A 570 27.97 9.36 -0.78
CA GLY A 570 27.85 10.58 -1.57
C GLY A 570 27.66 10.30 -3.06
N ALA A 571 28.45 9.39 -3.63
CA ALA A 571 28.30 8.96 -5.02
C ALA A 571 26.96 8.24 -5.25
N ALA A 572 26.55 7.36 -4.33
CA ALA A 572 25.25 6.70 -4.41
C ALA A 572 24.08 7.70 -4.32
N ALA A 573 24.15 8.69 -3.43
CA ALA A 573 23.14 9.74 -3.31
C ALA A 573 23.01 10.58 -4.60
N GLN A 574 24.12 10.92 -5.25
CA GLN A 574 24.12 11.62 -6.54
C GLN A 574 23.37 10.86 -7.64
N ALA A 575 23.45 9.52 -7.65
CA ALA A 575 22.73 8.70 -8.61
C ALA A 575 21.25 8.49 -8.25
N VAL A 576 20.94 8.40 -6.95
CA VAL A 576 19.60 8.06 -6.46
C VAL A 576 18.64 9.26 -6.46
N LEU A 577 19.11 10.43 -6.03
CA LEU A 577 18.23 11.60 -5.86
C LEU A 577 17.53 12.02 -7.16
N PRO A 578 18.19 12.11 -8.34
CA PRO A 578 17.49 12.45 -9.58
C PRO A 578 16.36 11.49 -9.94
N ARG A 579 16.54 10.18 -9.68
CA ARG A 579 15.50 9.16 -9.91
C ARG A 579 14.32 9.32 -8.96
N LEU A 580 14.58 9.69 -7.71
CA LEU A 580 13.53 9.99 -6.73
C LEU A 580 12.79 11.28 -7.08
N GLU A 581 13.50 12.31 -7.55
CA GLU A 581 12.92 13.59 -7.98
C GLU A 581 12.03 13.43 -9.21
N GLU A 582 12.45 12.65 -10.21
CA GLU A 582 11.61 12.30 -11.36
C GLU A 582 10.30 11.65 -10.91
N ARG A 583 10.37 10.67 -10.00
CA ARG A 583 9.17 10.01 -9.47
C ARG A 583 8.32 10.96 -8.62
N LEU A 584 8.93 11.87 -7.85
CA LEU A 584 8.21 12.87 -7.06
C LEU A 584 7.53 13.94 -7.94
N ARG A 585 8.06 14.27 -9.12
CA ARG A 585 7.36 15.13 -10.09
C ARG A 585 6.07 14.48 -10.60
N THR A 586 6.06 13.15 -10.73
CA THR A 586 4.87 12.38 -11.10
C THR A 586 3.93 12.14 -9.92
N TRP A 587 4.48 11.75 -8.77
CA TRP A 587 3.79 11.32 -7.54
C TRP A 587 4.22 12.16 -6.31
N PRO A 588 3.92 13.46 -6.28
CA PRO A 588 4.41 14.37 -5.24
C PRO A 588 3.83 14.10 -3.85
N ARG A 589 2.79 13.27 -3.74
CA ARG A 589 2.17 12.86 -2.47
C ARG A 589 2.74 11.57 -1.89
N ASP A 590 3.61 10.85 -2.62
CA ASP A 590 4.13 9.57 -2.15
C ASP A 590 5.09 9.80 -0.97
N ALA A 591 4.60 9.47 0.23
CA ALA A 591 5.38 9.63 1.46
C ALA A 591 6.61 8.71 1.51
N GLY A 592 6.60 7.58 0.82
CA GLY A 592 7.74 6.67 0.71
C GLY A 592 8.87 7.30 -0.11
N LEU A 593 8.54 7.88 -1.27
CA LEU A 593 9.50 8.61 -2.10
C LEU A 593 10.12 9.79 -1.35
N TRP A 594 9.31 10.57 -0.63
CA TRP A 594 9.82 11.67 0.19
C TRP A 594 10.75 11.22 1.31
N LYS A 595 10.40 10.16 2.04
CA LYS A 595 11.25 9.62 3.10
C LYS A 595 12.59 9.11 2.54
N ALA A 596 12.55 8.42 1.41
CA ALA A 596 13.76 8.00 0.71
C ALA A 596 14.60 9.22 0.32
N TRP A 597 14.01 10.24 -0.31
CA TRP A 597 14.74 11.43 -0.74
C TRP A 597 15.39 12.17 0.43
N ILE A 598 14.65 12.35 1.54
CA ILE A 598 15.17 12.99 2.77
C ILE A 598 16.33 12.20 3.35
N ALA A 599 16.27 10.86 3.31
CA ALA A 599 17.32 10.01 3.84
C ALA A 599 18.59 10.11 2.97
N TRP A 600 18.45 10.03 1.65
CA TRP A 600 19.55 10.12 0.69
C TRP A 600 20.19 11.50 0.61
N SER A 601 19.42 12.59 0.72
CA SER A 601 19.94 13.97 0.64
C SER A 601 20.94 14.30 1.75
N ARG A 602 20.90 13.58 2.87
CA ARG A 602 21.88 13.73 3.97
C ARG A 602 23.28 13.25 3.58
N PHE A 603 23.39 12.32 2.63
CA PHE A 603 24.66 11.79 2.16
C PHE A 603 25.20 12.56 0.94
N HIS A 604 24.35 13.32 0.26
CA HIS A 604 24.76 14.06 -0.92
C HIS A 604 25.74 15.20 -0.54
N PRO A 605 26.90 15.33 -1.21
CA PRO A 605 27.92 16.30 -0.84
C PRO A 605 27.44 17.75 -0.96
N GLY A 606 26.57 18.02 -1.94
CA GLY A 606 25.94 19.33 -2.13
C GLY A 606 24.80 19.65 -1.15
N CYS A 607 24.40 18.71 -0.27
CA CYS A 607 23.29 18.87 0.68
C CYS A 607 22.05 19.56 0.05
N PRO A 608 21.42 18.93 -0.96
CA PRO A 608 20.37 19.55 -1.74
C PRO A 608 19.24 19.97 -0.81
N SER A 609 18.74 21.18 -1.06
CA SER A 609 17.72 21.78 -0.22
C SER A 609 16.40 21.04 -0.42
N LEU A 610 15.85 20.52 0.68
CA LEU A 610 14.51 19.92 0.65
C LEU A 610 13.49 21.00 0.30
N LEU A 611 13.69 22.22 0.81
CA LEU A 611 12.87 23.37 0.52
C LEU A 611 12.88 23.71 -0.98
N ALA A 612 14.06 23.75 -1.61
CA ALA A 612 14.18 24.04 -3.04
C ALA A 612 13.54 22.96 -3.91
N LEU A 613 13.76 21.67 -3.60
CA LEU A 613 13.04 20.59 -4.31
C LEU A 613 11.55 20.73 -4.07
N ALA A 614 11.15 20.91 -2.81
CA ALA A 614 9.76 21.10 -2.46
C ALA A 614 9.20 22.19 -3.35
N GLU A 615 9.78 23.39 -3.44
CA GLU A 615 9.35 24.51 -4.31
C GLU A 615 9.41 24.25 -5.83
N ASP A 616 10.39 23.48 -6.33
CA ASP A 616 10.54 23.09 -7.75
C ASP A 616 9.52 22.03 -8.18
N LEU A 617 9.04 21.24 -7.23
CA LEU A 617 7.98 20.31 -7.53
C LEU A 617 6.74 21.07 -8.02
N PRO A 618 5.94 20.42 -8.86
CA PRO A 618 4.83 21.12 -9.46
C PRO A 618 3.78 21.48 -8.38
N HIS A 619 3.74 22.75 -7.95
CA HIS A 619 2.65 23.31 -7.13
C HIS A 619 1.79 24.16 -8.00
N TRP A 620 0.53 23.80 -8.09
CA TRP A 620 -0.36 24.43 -9.06
C TRP A 620 -1.43 25.31 -8.41
N SER A 621 -1.31 25.60 -7.10
CA SER A 621 -2.00 26.72 -6.44
C SER A 621 -1.19 28.02 -6.54
N PRO A 622 -1.79 29.20 -6.82
CA PRO A 622 -1.15 30.49 -6.78
C PRO A 622 -1.09 30.88 -5.31
N GLY A 623 -0.03 30.46 -4.63
CA GLY A 623 0.14 30.76 -3.22
C GLY A 623 0.98 29.73 -2.47
N ALA A 624 0.95 29.85 -1.14
CA ALA A 624 1.72 29.02 -0.22
C ALA A 624 0.94 27.78 0.27
N ASP A 625 -0.19 27.44 -0.36
CA ASP A 625 -1.17 26.45 0.13
C ASP A 625 -0.64 25.01 0.13
N TRP A 626 0.17 24.67 -0.87
CA TRP A 626 0.77 23.35 -1.03
C TRP A 626 1.68 22.98 0.16
N ARG A 627 2.17 23.98 0.91
CA ARG A 627 3.03 23.78 2.08
C ARG A 627 2.34 22.98 3.19
N ALA A 628 1.03 23.06 3.33
CA ALA A 628 0.27 22.28 4.31
C ALA A 628 -0.03 20.85 3.84
N ALA A 629 0.12 20.57 2.55
CA ALA A 629 -0.21 19.29 1.92
C ALA A 629 0.98 18.32 1.90
N LEU A 630 2.20 18.80 2.17
CA LEU A 630 3.38 17.97 2.24
C LEU A 630 3.26 16.94 3.36
N PRO A 631 3.74 15.69 3.15
CA PRO A 631 3.80 14.70 4.22
C PRO A 631 4.52 15.24 5.46
N TYR A 632 4.03 14.94 6.67
CA TYR A 632 4.62 15.45 7.91
C TYR A 632 6.15 15.26 8.06
N PRO A 633 6.80 14.17 7.55
CA PRO A 633 8.25 14.04 7.62
C PRO A 633 8.98 15.16 6.86
N VAL A 634 8.40 15.63 5.75
CA VAL A 634 8.88 16.75 4.94
C VAL A 634 8.77 18.04 5.74
N LEU A 635 7.61 18.31 6.34
CA LEU A 635 7.38 19.49 7.18
C LEU A 635 8.42 19.61 8.31
N ARG A 636 8.64 18.52 9.05
CA ARG A 636 9.65 18.49 10.13
C ARG A 636 11.06 18.78 9.61
N ARG A 637 11.38 18.35 8.40
CA ARG A 637 12.71 18.53 7.82
C ARG A 637 12.91 19.93 7.25
N VAL A 638 11.90 20.52 6.60
CA VAL A 638 11.91 21.94 6.21
C VAL A 638 12.09 22.84 7.44
N ALA A 639 11.36 22.57 8.52
CA ALA A 639 11.53 23.27 9.79
C ALA A 639 12.97 23.18 10.32
N ALA A 640 13.58 21.99 10.27
CA ALA A 640 14.94 21.78 10.73
C ALA A 640 15.99 22.50 9.84
N GLU A 641 15.75 22.56 8.53
CA GLU A 641 16.60 23.28 7.58
C GLU A 641 16.58 24.79 7.84
N LEU A 642 15.38 25.39 7.92
CA LEU A 642 15.20 26.81 8.21
C LEU A 642 15.76 27.19 9.60
N ARG A 643 15.56 26.33 10.61
CA ARG A 643 16.16 26.50 11.94
C ARG A 643 17.69 26.53 11.87
N ARG A 644 18.30 25.62 11.13
CA ARG A 644 19.77 25.55 10.98
C ARG A 644 20.33 26.80 10.28
N GLN A 645 19.58 27.35 9.33
CA GLN A 645 19.94 28.59 8.64
C GLN A 645 19.69 29.86 9.48
N GLY A 646 19.08 29.74 10.67
CA GLY A 646 18.66 30.90 11.45
C GLY A 646 17.56 31.72 10.77
N ALA A 647 16.89 31.16 9.76
CA ALA A 647 15.91 31.83 8.92
C ALA A 647 14.52 31.85 9.56
N PHE A 648 14.42 32.26 10.84
CA PHE A 648 13.17 32.30 11.59
C PHE A 648 12.07 33.16 10.93
N PRO A 649 12.35 34.29 10.26
CA PRO A 649 11.32 35.01 9.48
C PRO A 649 10.72 34.17 8.35
N GLN A 650 11.56 33.42 7.63
CA GLN A 650 11.11 32.53 6.55
C GLN A 650 10.36 31.33 7.13
N MET A 651 10.83 30.78 8.25
CA MET A 651 10.14 29.72 9.00
C MET A 651 8.75 30.17 9.46
N ARG A 652 8.62 31.37 10.02
CA ARG A 652 7.31 31.95 10.36
C ARG A 652 6.43 32.05 9.12
N ALA A 653 6.90 32.70 8.04
CA ALA A 653 6.11 32.88 6.83
C ALA A 653 5.68 31.53 6.19
N TRP A 654 6.57 30.54 6.21
CA TRP A 654 6.31 29.20 5.68
C TRP A 654 5.23 28.47 6.48
N PHE A 655 5.41 28.37 7.80
CA PHE A 655 4.53 27.60 8.66
C PHE A 655 3.25 28.35 9.03
N GLN A 656 3.22 29.69 8.96
CA GLN A 656 1.98 30.47 9.08
C GLN A 656 1.06 30.15 7.91
N ALA A 657 1.58 30.17 6.68
CA ALA A 657 0.79 29.79 5.51
C ALA A 657 0.26 28.35 5.59
N ALA A 658 1.06 27.42 6.13
CA ALA A 658 0.61 26.06 6.36
C ALA A 658 -0.46 25.98 7.47
N TRP A 659 -0.30 26.74 8.54
CA TRP A 659 -1.21 26.80 9.69
C TRP A 659 -2.58 27.38 9.33
N ASP A 660 -2.61 28.49 8.59
CA ASP A 660 -3.83 29.15 8.14
C ASP A 660 -4.73 28.20 7.33
N ARG A 661 -4.13 27.19 6.69
CA ARG A 661 -4.86 26.16 5.93
C ARG A 661 -5.34 24.99 6.78
N LEU A 662 -4.64 24.62 7.86
CA LEU A 662 -5.09 23.57 8.78
C LEU A 662 -6.44 23.94 9.41
N ASP A 663 -6.61 25.21 9.79
CA ASP A 663 -7.83 25.72 10.44
C ASP A 663 -9.07 25.69 9.51
N GLN A 664 -8.86 25.57 8.18
CA GLN A 664 -9.91 25.55 7.17
C GLN A 664 -10.41 24.14 6.83
N ARG A 665 -9.82 23.07 7.38
CA ARG A 665 -10.18 21.68 7.02
C ARG A 665 -11.53 21.26 7.64
N PRO A 666 -12.59 20.93 6.86
CA PRO A 666 -13.86 20.50 7.43
C PRO A 666 -13.69 19.14 8.15
N ALA A 667 -14.10 19.09 9.42
CA ALA A 667 -14.16 17.87 10.23
C ALA A 667 -15.60 17.34 10.44
N ARG A 668 -16.61 18.09 9.97
CA ARG A 668 -18.00 17.92 10.40
C ARG A 668 -18.76 16.75 9.78
N ASP A 669 -18.30 16.20 8.64
CA ASP A 669 -19.05 15.19 7.88
C ASP A 669 -18.52 13.75 7.98
N LEU A 670 -17.59 13.48 8.91
CA LEU A 670 -16.96 12.17 9.07
C LEU A 670 -17.73 11.29 10.06
N ARG A 671 -17.85 9.99 9.78
CA ARG A 671 -18.47 9.05 10.73
C ARG A 671 -17.66 9.00 12.04
N PRO A 672 -18.26 8.70 13.20
CA PRO A 672 -17.58 8.77 14.51
C PRO A 672 -16.25 8.01 14.62
N TRP A 673 -16.11 6.87 13.92
CA TRP A 673 -14.87 6.08 13.92
C TRP A 673 -13.83 6.57 12.89
N GLU A 674 -14.26 7.14 11.76
CA GLU A 674 -13.39 7.83 10.80
C GLU A 674 -12.81 9.09 11.44
N ARG A 675 -13.65 9.80 12.20
CA ARG A 675 -13.26 10.98 12.99
C ARG A 675 -12.12 10.66 13.95
N ARG A 676 -12.17 9.57 14.73
CA ARG A 676 -11.09 9.23 15.70
C ARG A 676 -9.73 8.98 15.03
N TRP A 677 -9.69 8.15 14.00
CA TRP A 677 -8.42 7.83 13.31
C TRP A 677 -7.86 9.03 12.52
N ILE A 678 -8.75 9.81 11.89
CA ILE A 678 -8.38 11.05 11.20
C ILE A 678 -7.86 12.09 12.20
N LEU A 679 -8.47 12.19 13.38
CA LEU A 679 -7.99 13.09 14.44
C LEU A 679 -6.63 12.64 15.00
N GLU A 680 -6.40 11.34 15.19
CA GLU A 680 -5.09 10.80 15.62
C GLU A 680 -3.99 11.11 14.57
N ARG A 681 -4.27 10.98 13.27
CA ARG A 681 -3.33 11.37 12.22
C ARG A 681 -3.16 12.89 12.08
N ARG A 682 -4.24 13.66 12.18
CA ARG A 682 -4.20 15.12 12.16
C ARG A 682 -3.38 15.67 13.32
N ALA A 683 -3.46 15.08 14.51
CA ALA A 683 -2.66 15.52 15.65
C ALA A 683 -1.14 15.51 15.37
N GLU A 684 -0.63 14.52 14.63
CA GLU A 684 0.78 14.47 14.23
C GLU A 684 1.14 15.55 13.18
N GLU A 685 0.28 15.75 12.19
CA GLU A 685 0.44 16.78 11.15
C GLU A 685 0.34 18.20 11.72
N ASP A 686 -0.69 18.45 12.52
CA ASP A 686 -0.96 19.72 13.18
C ASP A 686 0.21 20.07 14.12
N THR A 687 0.74 19.10 14.85
CA THR A 687 1.94 19.30 15.68
C THR A 687 3.17 19.61 14.82
N ALA A 688 3.31 18.99 13.65
CA ALA A 688 4.43 19.22 12.73
C ALA A 688 4.41 20.62 12.09
N VAL A 689 3.26 21.30 12.05
CA VAL A 689 3.13 22.69 11.61
C VAL A 689 3.21 23.67 12.79
N TYR A 690 2.48 23.38 13.87
CA TYR A 690 2.39 24.21 15.07
C TYR A 690 3.74 24.41 15.76
N GLN A 691 4.51 23.34 15.99
CA GLN A 691 5.77 23.44 16.74
C GLN A 691 6.80 24.35 16.04
N PRO A 692 7.05 24.20 14.73
CA PRO A 692 7.91 25.14 13.99
C PRO A 692 7.42 26.59 14.03
N LEU A 693 6.12 26.83 13.85
CA LEU A 693 5.57 28.19 13.88
C LEU A 693 5.76 28.83 15.26
N ARG A 694 5.43 28.10 16.34
CA ARG A 694 5.63 28.55 17.71
C ARG A 694 7.09 28.89 17.99
N GLU A 695 8.02 28.03 17.54
CA GLU A 695 9.45 28.26 17.69
C GLU A 695 9.90 29.54 16.97
N ALA A 696 9.45 29.74 15.72
CA ALA A 696 9.78 30.93 14.96
C ALA A 696 9.23 32.21 15.61
N LEU A 697 7.97 32.21 16.06
CA LEU A 697 7.36 33.34 16.78
C LEU A 697 8.13 33.66 18.07
N ARG A 698 8.55 32.64 18.82
CA ARG A 698 9.36 32.80 20.03
C ARG A 698 10.74 33.39 19.72
N ALA A 699 11.42 32.88 18.71
CA ALA A 699 12.74 33.38 18.29
C ALA A 699 12.69 34.84 17.79
N LEU A 700 11.56 35.25 17.21
CA LEU A 700 11.31 36.62 16.72
C LEU A 700 10.76 37.57 17.80
N GLY A 701 10.50 37.10 19.03
CA GLY A 701 9.93 37.93 20.10
C GLY A 701 8.45 38.30 19.92
N LEU A 702 7.71 37.58 19.07
CA LEU A 702 6.31 37.85 18.73
C LEU A 702 5.34 37.17 19.72
N HIS A 703 5.42 37.57 21.00
CA HIS A 703 4.70 36.92 22.10
C HIS A 703 3.17 36.93 21.95
N ALA A 704 2.59 38.02 21.43
CA ALA A 704 1.15 38.12 21.26
C ALA A 704 0.61 37.09 20.25
N GLU A 705 1.30 36.95 19.11
CA GLU A 705 0.97 35.95 18.07
C GLU A 705 1.19 34.53 18.58
N GLN A 706 2.24 34.30 19.39
CA GLN A 706 2.48 32.99 20.00
C GLN A 706 1.33 32.57 20.94
N VAL A 707 0.85 33.49 21.79
CA VAL A 707 -0.27 33.22 22.71
C VAL A 707 -1.56 32.93 21.94
N ASP A 708 -1.81 33.65 20.84
CA ASP A 708 -2.97 33.41 19.99
C ASP A 708 -2.90 32.05 19.29
N LEU A 709 -1.74 31.69 18.74
CA LEU A 709 -1.48 30.37 18.17
C LEU A 709 -1.70 29.25 19.19
N GLU A 710 -1.19 29.41 20.41
CA GLU A 710 -1.36 28.45 21.51
C GLU A 710 -2.83 28.27 21.90
N ARG A 711 -3.60 29.36 21.93
CA ARG A 711 -5.04 29.33 22.20
C ARG A 711 -5.81 28.60 21.09
N THR A 712 -5.50 28.92 19.83
CA THR A 712 -6.14 28.30 18.65
C THR A 712 -5.83 26.80 18.57
N PHE A 713 -4.57 26.41 18.79
CA PHE A 713 -4.19 24.99 18.83
C PHE A 713 -4.89 24.24 19.98
N ALA A 714 -4.97 24.83 21.18
CA ALA A 714 -5.69 24.24 22.31
C ALA A 714 -7.20 24.08 22.02
N ALA A 715 -7.82 25.07 21.37
CA ALA A 715 -9.22 25.00 20.96
C ALA A 715 -9.46 23.94 19.88
N MET A 716 -8.50 23.75 18.97
CA MET A 716 -8.55 22.72 17.93
C MET A 716 -8.44 21.31 18.53
N MET A 717 -7.51 21.08 19.46
CA MET A 717 -7.32 19.79 20.13
C MET A 717 -8.45 19.40 21.09
N ALA A 718 -9.25 20.37 21.53
CA ALA A 718 -10.41 20.13 22.40
C ALA A 718 -11.70 19.74 21.65
N ARG A 719 -11.73 19.86 20.30
CA ARG A 719 -12.88 19.55 19.42
C ARG A 719 -12.81 18.12 18.88
#